data_AF-A0A1F9UE84-F1
#
_entry.id   AF-A0A1F9UE84-F1
#
_cell.length_a   1.000
_cell.length_b   1.000
_cell.length_c   1.000
_cell.angle_alpha   90.00
_cell.angle_beta   90.00
_cell.angle_gamma   90.00
#
_symmetry.space_group_name_H-M   'P 1'
#
loop_
_entity.id
_entity.type
_entity.pdbx_description
1 polymer ?
#
loop_
_entity_poly.entity_id
_entity_poly.type
_entity_poly.pdbx_seq_one_letter_code
_entity_poly.pdbx_strand_id
1 'polypeptide(L)'
;MNTVGPSEWEAFYRSHLQGFRKLNDRQAQALCPFHDDKMPSLSVNIVDGLWNCHGCQEKGNALTFTDRLKIPREQIPGWEVREKARIIAAYDYQDEQGQLLYQVVRVDPKSFRQRRPDAAGNWTWDLNGVRRVLYRLPELLAAPKDTVFMVEGEKDVEMMRGRGFTATTNPMGAGKWRGEYSESLRGFLEAVVIPDRDEPGHKHAGEVAASVSKVIERVKVLELPGDGIKDSADWFEAGGTQKDLMDLVQAAPLWTPTAKLFHVSTPIGEKQETIRMEAVPLGEFMVGGDPEITWSVEGILPTEGVAILGGTSGYGKSWMLADLAIECARGGLWLNHFQTSKGPVLYVDEESSERLIRKRVSKLLLAKGLQPQDLDIRFLVGRGLCFTAYKSVEQFRRLLERERPALVIIDALIRVFKGDENSSTDMAAVFAPVKTLVRDFGCAVLFADHQRKQPAASGIPGDQMLRGSSEKTAFIDTLLSLSKRDGTLFVEHSKSRYAEPVPSFAVRIYDNPEKTETRVEYVGEAEPLKKAARLEAAFQLLEHLYADEDSGYYRKELVGHAGEAGVSEKNLDEALKTWVLDDRLEAEKRKEGQGASKSYYRQKTHLNPSKELFHVSDPIYGRNGNDSATPPAQPELPATQGNGHDPAAHPNVQAALRVFGGRVREVLP
;
A
#
# COMPACT_ATOMS: atom_id res chain seq x y z
N MET A 1 20.00 5.06 37.99
CA MET A 1 19.69 5.67 39.30
C MET A 1 18.46 4.96 39.80
N ASN A 2 18.59 4.21 40.90
CA ASN A 2 17.42 3.74 41.64
C ASN A 2 16.53 4.95 41.93
N THR A 3 15.22 4.77 41.86
CA THR A 3 14.24 5.85 42.09
C THR A 3 14.36 6.33 43.53
N VAL A 4 15.13 7.40 43.75
CA VAL A 4 15.22 8.06 45.05
C VAL A 4 13.84 8.62 45.39
N GLY A 5 13.27 8.18 46.50
CA GLY A 5 11.94 8.55 46.93
C GLY A 5 11.90 9.90 47.65
N PRO A 6 10.74 10.58 47.72
CA PRO A 6 10.64 11.87 48.39
C PRO A 6 11.05 11.89 49.86
N SER A 7 10.89 10.76 50.55
CA SER A 7 11.32 10.58 51.94
C SER A 7 12.84 10.61 52.11
N GLU A 8 13.61 10.16 51.11
CA GLU A 8 15.07 10.12 51.18
C GLU A 8 15.68 11.50 50.98
N TRP A 9 15.13 12.29 50.04
CA TRP A 9 15.50 13.69 49.87
C TRP A 9 15.14 14.54 51.08
N GLU A 10 13.97 14.31 51.66
CA GLU A 10 13.55 15.00 52.88
C GLU A 10 14.53 14.71 54.04
N ALA A 11 14.87 13.44 54.27
CA ALA A 11 15.81 13.06 55.32
C ALA A 11 17.20 13.67 55.10
N PHE A 12 17.71 13.62 53.87
CA PHE A 12 19.02 14.17 53.50
C PHE A 12 19.11 15.67 53.73
N TYR A 13 18.15 16.46 53.27
CA TYR A 13 18.19 17.91 53.47
C TYR A 13 17.93 18.30 54.93
N ARG A 14 17.05 17.56 55.63
CA ARG A 14 16.78 17.78 57.05
C ARG A 14 18.02 17.57 57.93
N SER A 15 18.90 16.63 57.58
CA SER A 15 20.12 16.38 58.35
C SER A 15 21.22 17.42 58.12
N HIS A 16 21.15 18.20 57.03
CA HIS A 16 22.21 19.12 56.62
C HIS A 16 21.84 20.60 56.68
N LEU A 17 20.56 20.93 56.90
CA LEU A 17 20.05 22.30 56.91
C LEU A 17 19.45 22.69 58.27
N GLN A 18 19.85 23.87 58.76
CA GLN A 18 19.25 24.44 59.97
C GLN A 18 17.88 25.07 59.66
N GLY A 19 16.93 24.92 60.58
CA GLY A 19 15.58 25.47 60.40
C GLY A 19 14.74 24.78 59.33
N PHE A 20 15.05 23.52 58.99
CA PHE A 20 14.33 22.76 57.97
C PHE A 20 12.85 22.56 58.34
N ARG A 21 11.96 23.00 57.45
CA ARG A 21 10.51 22.90 57.59
C ARG A 21 9.89 22.46 56.28
N LYS A 22 9.16 21.34 56.30
CA LYS A 22 8.34 20.89 55.17
C LYS A 22 7.15 21.84 54.97
N LEU A 23 6.95 22.30 53.75
CA LEU A 23 5.81 23.16 53.36
C LEU A 23 4.67 22.33 52.78
N ASN A 24 4.99 21.37 51.93
CA ASN A 24 4.06 20.44 51.30
C ASN A 24 4.80 19.16 50.84
N ASP A 25 4.11 18.27 50.14
CA ASP A 25 4.68 16.99 49.68
C ASP A 25 5.77 17.12 48.61
N ARG A 26 6.03 18.34 48.12
CA ARG A 26 7.06 18.60 47.10
C ARG A 26 8.13 19.58 47.54
N GLN A 27 7.88 20.41 48.57
CA GLN A 27 8.79 21.48 48.95
C GLN A 27 9.01 21.56 50.46
N ALA A 28 10.25 21.87 50.82
CA ALA A 28 10.66 22.26 52.15
C ALA A 28 11.50 23.54 52.10
N GLN A 29 11.59 24.23 53.22
CA GLN A 29 12.32 25.50 53.37
C GLN A 29 13.28 25.41 54.54
N ALA A 30 14.43 26.08 54.45
CA ALA A 30 15.42 26.14 55.51
C ALA A 30 16.25 27.43 55.44
N LEU A 31 17.10 27.65 56.45
CA LEU A 31 18.12 28.69 56.40
C LEU A 31 19.18 28.30 55.35
N CYS A 32 19.55 29.26 54.50
CA CYS A 32 20.58 29.03 53.51
C CYS A 32 21.98 28.99 54.16
N PRO A 33 22.76 27.91 53.99
CA PRO A 33 24.09 27.82 54.58
C PRO A 33 25.17 28.57 53.77
N PHE A 34 24.80 29.20 52.64
CA PHE A 34 25.72 29.87 51.73
C PHE A 34 25.81 31.39 51.94
N HIS A 35 25.03 31.95 52.88
CA HIS A 35 25.14 33.34 53.35
C HIS A 35 24.66 33.43 54.81
N ASP A 36 24.82 34.59 55.46
CA ASP A 36 24.28 34.83 56.80
C ASP A 36 22.75 34.99 56.74
N ASP A 37 22.04 33.86 56.73
CA ASP A 37 20.60 33.78 56.62
C ASP A 37 19.92 33.68 57.99
N LYS A 38 19.04 34.63 58.30
CA LYS A 38 18.24 34.67 59.54
C LYS A 38 16.76 34.37 59.30
N MET A 39 16.33 34.30 58.04
CA MET A 39 14.95 34.05 57.64
C MET A 39 14.93 33.02 56.51
N PRO A 40 14.35 31.81 56.70
CA PRO A 40 14.48 30.70 55.76
C PRO A 40 14.31 31.10 54.29
N SER A 41 15.41 31.21 53.56
CA SER A 41 15.40 31.66 52.16
C SER A 41 15.72 30.55 51.17
N LEU A 42 16.20 29.39 51.66
CA LEU A 42 16.50 28.21 50.86
C LEU A 42 15.26 27.33 50.71
N SER A 43 14.81 27.14 49.48
CA SER A 43 13.78 26.17 49.11
C SER A 43 14.43 24.91 48.55
N VAL A 44 13.97 23.74 48.99
CA VAL A 44 14.39 22.44 48.45
C VAL A 44 13.17 21.68 47.96
N ASN A 45 13.29 21.11 46.75
CA ASN A 45 12.30 20.23 46.19
C ASN A 45 12.60 18.79 46.63
N ILE A 46 11.73 18.25 47.49
CA ILE A 46 11.91 16.92 48.08
C ILE A 46 11.52 15.80 47.12
N VAL A 47 11.07 16.08 45.89
CA VAL A 47 10.81 15.04 44.86
C VAL A 47 12.05 14.77 44.01
N ASP A 48 12.77 15.82 43.60
CA ASP A 48 13.88 15.73 42.64
C ASP A 48 15.25 16.15 43.22
N GLY A 49 15.30 16.59 44.48
CA GLY A 49 16.54 16.94 45.17
C GLY A 49 17.17 18.25 44.67
N LEU A 50 16.40 19.11 44.00
CA LEU A 50 16.87 20.44 43.59
C LEU A 50 16.72 21.46 44.72
N TRP A 51 17.66 22.39 44.82
CA TRP A 51 17.62 23.48 45.79
C TRP A 51 17.77 24.84 45.10
N ASN A 52 17.12 25.84 45.68
CA ASN A 52 17.14 27.22 45.21
C ASN A 52 17.03 28.17 46.40
N CYS A 53 17.98 29.10 46.53
CA CYS A 53 17.94 30.14 47.55
C CYS A 53 17.42 31.45 46.98
N HIS A 54 16.37 31.99 47.59
CA HIS A 54 15.77 33.27 47.21
C HIS A 54 16.52 34.49 47.78
N GLY A 55 17.43 34.28 48.74
CA GLY A 55 18.29 35.33 49.32
C GLY A 55 19.54 35.59 48.48
N CYS A 56 20.41 34.56 48.32
CA CYS A 56 21.66 34.69 47.56
C CYS A 56 21.53 34.33 46.06
N GLN A 57 20.33 33.97 45.59
CA GLN A 57 20.01 33.59 44.19
C GLN A 57 20.75 32.35 43.64
N GLU A 58 21.50 31.66 44.49
CA GLU A 58 22.17 30.42 44.16
C GLU A 58 21.20 29.25 44.05
N LYS A 59 21.48 28.31 43.15
CA LYS A 59 20.65 27.13 42.91
C LYS A 59 21.49 25.95 42.42
N GLY A 60 20.94 24.74 42.56
CA GLY A 60 21.59 23.55 42.03
C GLY A 60 20.93 22.26 42.45
N ASN A 61 21.70 21.18 42.47
CA ASN A 61 21.27 19.84 42.86
C ASN A 61 22.05 19.36 44.09
N ALA A 62 21.76 18.15 44.56
CA ALA A 62 22.44 17.58 45.73
C ALA A 62 23.97 17.47 45.57
N LEU A 63 24.49 17.29 44.36
CA LEU A 63 25.94 17.26 44.11
C LEU A 63 26.56 18.65 44.34
N THR A 64 25.97 19.70 43.78
CA THR A 64 26.50 21.06 44.01
C THR A 64 26.30 21.51 45.46
N PHE A 65 25.24 21.04 46.13
CA PHE A 65 25.00 21.29 47.55
C PHE A 65 26.09 20.68 48.43
N THR A 66 26.37 19.39 48.25
CA THR A 66 27.38 18.66 49.02
C THR A 66 28.79 19.15 48.75
N ASP A 67 29.16 19.43 47.49
CA ASP A 67 30.47 19.97 47.13
C ASP A 67 30.73 21.32 47.82
N ARG A 68 29.72 22.20 47.89
CA ARG A 68 29.85 23.52 48.56
C ARG A 68 29.96 23.41 50.08
N LEU A 69 29.26 22.45 50.69
CA LEU A 69 29.30 22.21 52.14
C LEU A 69 30.37 21.21 52.58
N LYS A 70 31.13 20.67 51.61
CA LYS A 70 32.12 19.59 51.84
C LYS A 70 31.52 18.36 52.53
N ILE A 71 30.27 18.06 52.22
CA ILE A 71 29.58 16.84 52.68
C ILE A 71 30.08 15.67 51.84
N PRO A 72 30.43 14.51 52.44
CA PRO A 72 30.79 13.30 51.69
C PRO A 72 29.69 12.91 50.70
N ARG A 73 30.06 12.67 49.45
CA ARG A 73 29.09 12.41 48.36
C ARG A 73 28.29 11.14 48.57
N GLU A 74 28.82 10.20 49.35
CA GLU A 74 28.18 8.96 49.79
C GLU A 74 26.91 9.22 50.61
N GLN A 75 26.74 10.43 51.15
CA GLN A 75 25.53 10.82 51.86
C GLN A 75 24.41 11.32 50.94
N ILE A 76 24.69 11.55 49.65
CA ILE A 76 23.66 11.91 48.67
C ILE A 76 22.78 10.68 48.43
N PRO A 77 21.45 10.79 48.60
CA PRO A 77 20.52 9.70 48.28
C PRO A 77 20.73 9.14 46.87
N GLY A 78 20.89 7.81 46.78
CA GLY A 78 21.11 7.12 45.51
C GLY A 78 22.52 7.31 44.91
N TRP A 79 23.50 7.82 45.67
CA TRP A 79 24.88 7.93 45.20
C TRP A 79 25.59 6.58 45.16
N GLU A 80 26.05 6.21 43.96
CA GLU A 80 26.87 5.03 43.73
C GLU A 80 28.30 5.46 43.37
N VAL A 81 29.29 4.89 44.04
CA VAL A 81 30.70 5.05 43.68
C VAL A 81 30.92 4.33 42.34
N ARG A 82 31.13 5.10 41.26
CA ARG A 82 31.54 4.50 39.98
C ARG A 82 33.00 4.07 40.08
N GLU A 83 33.27 2.79 39.90
CA GLU A 83 34.63 2.27 39.73
C GLU A 83 35.36 3.00 38.59
N LYS A 84 36.68 3.17 38.74
CA LYS A 84 37.50 3.84 37.70
C LYS A 84 37.47 3.01 36.43
N ALA A 85 37.02 3.64 35.35
CA ALA A 85 36.85 2.99 34.06
C ALA A 85 38.18 2.41 33.55
N ARG A 86 38.25 1.11 33.30
CA ARG A 86 39.48 0.40 32.88
C ARG A 86 39.39 0.04 31.40
N ILE A 87 40.44 0.34 30.62
CA ILE A 87 40.56 -0.17 29.24
C ILE A 87 40.78 -1.68 29.31
N ILE A 88 39.91 -2.45 28.66
CA ILE A 88 39.94 -3.91 28.62
C ILE A 88 40.28 -4.47 27.23
N ALA A 89 40.15 -3.66 26.17
CA ALA A 89 40.63 -3.98 24.83
C ALA A 89 40.94 -2.69 24.05
N ALA A 90 41.89 -2.77 23.12
CA ALA A 90 42.21 -1.72 22.16
C ALA A 90 42.30 -2.34 20.77
N TYR A 91 41.60 -1.74 19.81
CA TYR A 91 41.50 -2.20 18.43
C TYR A 91 42.14 -1.17 17.51
N ASP A 92 43.20 -1.57 16.83
CA ASP A 92 44.02 -0.68 16.01
C ASP A 92 43.46 -0.59 14.59
N TYR A 93 43.18 0.64 14.15
CA TYR A 93 42.79 0.95 12.79
C TYR A 93 44.00 1.52 12.06
N GLN A 94 44.47 0.77 11.06
CA GLN A 94 45.68 1.05 10.31
C GLN A 94 45.36 1.37 8.85
N ASP A 95 46.21 2.17 8.21
CA ASP A 95 46.13 2.41 6.77
C ASP A 95 46.63 1.21 5.95
N GLU A 96 46.66 1.35 4.63
CA GLU A 96 47.07 0.31 3.70
C GLU A 96 48.53 -0.16 3.88
N GLN A 97 49.38 0.63 4.55
CA GLN A 97 50.78 0.31 4.85
C GLN A 97 50.97 -0.25 6.26
N GLY A 98 49.90 -0.40 7.04
CA GLY A 98 49.96 -0.85 8.44
C GLY A 98 50.31 0.26 9.43
N GLN A 99 50.33 1.52 9.01
CA GLN A 99 50.55 2.64 9.92
C GLN A 99 49.29 2.91 10.74
N LEU A 100 49.45 3.04 12.06
CA LEU A 100 48.35 3.31 12.98
C LEU A 100 47.73 4.69 12.73
N LEU A 101 46.43 4.72 12.43
CA LEU A 101 45.65 5.95 12.30
C LEU A 101 44.94 6.31 13.60
N TYR A 102 44.25 5.34 14.21
CA TYR A 102 43.54 5.52 15.47
C TYR A 102 43.23 4.17 16.13
N GLN A 103 42.70 4.22 17.35
CA GLN A 103 42.22 3.07 18.08
C GLN A 103 40.77 3.26 18.54
N VAL A 104 40.01 2.17 18.53
CA VAL A 104 38.77 2.03 19.29
C VAL A 104 39.11 1.24 20.55
N VAL A 105 38.82 1.79 21.73
CA VAL A 105 39.07 1.14 23.02
C VAL A 105 37.76 0.76 23.69
N ARG A 106 37.71 -0.46 24.21
CA ARG A 106 36.63 -0.96 25.05
C ARG A 106 37.01 -0.73 26.51
N VAL A 107 36.10 -0.13 27.26
CA VAL A 107 36.27 0.25 28.66
C VAL A 107 35.21 -0.45 29.51
N ASP A 108 35.57 -0.85 30.73
CA ASP A 108 34.68 -1.42 31.74
C ASP A 108 34.32 -0.36 32.80
N PRO A 109 33.04 -0.14 33.17
CA PRO A 109 31.82 -0.77 32.62
C PRO A 109 31.58 -0.43 31.13
N LYS A 110 30.96 -1.37 30.39
CA LYS A 110 30.88 -1.44 28.91
C LYS A 110 30.64 -0.06 28.27
N SER A 111 31.71 0.54 27.77
CA SER A 111 31.68 1.73 26.93
C SER A 111 32.80 1.67 25.90
N PHE A 112 32.62 2.34 24.77
CA PHE A 112 33.61 2.42 23.70
C PHE A 112 34.09 3.86 23.56
N ARG A 113 35.39 4.06 23.40
CA ARG A 113 36.01 5.37 23.18
C ARG A 113 37.00 5.29 22.03
N GLN A 114 37.29 6.41 21.39
CA GLN A 114 38.27 6.46 20.31
C GLN A 114 39.42 7.38 20.67
N ARG A 115 40.62 7.04 20.20
CA ARG A 115 41.82 7.84 20.39
C ARG A 115 42.75 7.72 19.19
N ARG A 116 43.54 8.75 18.94
CA ARG A 116 44.57 8.78 17.89
C ARG A 116 45.94 9.13 18.47
N PRO A 117 47.05 8.66 17.88
CA PRO A 117 48.36 9.14 18.25
C PRO A 117 48.52 10.61 17.82
N ASP A 118 49.16 11.42 18.67
CA ASP A 118 49.68 12.73 18.28
C ASP A 118 51.07 12.61 17.65
N ALA A 119 51.65 13.72 17.20
CA ALA A 119 52.98 13.73 16.56
C ALA A 119 54.12 13.25 17.48
N ALA A 120 53.90 13.23 18.81
CA ALA A 120 54.85 12.74 19.80
C ALA A 120 54.57 11.29 20.24
N GLY A 121 53.54 10.64 19.69
CA GLY A 121 53.11 9.29 20.05
C GLY A 121 52.23 9.19 21.29
N ASN A 122 51.75 10.32 21.86
CA ASN A 122 50.77 10.29 22.95
C ASN A 122 49.34 10.13 22.42
N TRP A 123 48.40 9.80 23.30
CA TRP A 123 47.00 9.58 22.92
C TRP A 123 46.14 10.85 23.03
N THR A 124 45.51 11.22 21.93
CA THR A 124 44.45 12.23 21.88
C THR A 124 43.09 11.54 21.76
N TRP A 125 42.12 11.87 22.63
CA TRP A 125 40.82 11.20 22.77
C TRP A 125 39.74 11.73 21.81
N ASP A 126 40.07 11.78 20.52
CA ASP A 126 39.14 12.10 19.44
C ASP A 126 39.58 11.44 18.12
N LEU A 127 38.78 11.61 17.07
CA LEU A 127 39.10 11.23 15.69
C LEU A 127 39.19 12.46 14.75
N ASN A 128 39.48 13.64 15.30
CA ASN A 128 39.44 14.87 14.53
C ASN A 128 40.60 14.89 13.51
N GLY A 129 40.28 15.10 12.24
CA GLY A 129 41.27 15.14 11.17
C GLY A 129 41.91 13.79 10.83
N VAL A 130 41.33 12.67 11.27
CA VAL A 130 41.83 11.32 10.95
C VAL A 130 40.93 10.64 9.93
N ARG A 131 41.56 10.04 8.90
CA ARG A 131 40.88 9.19 7.92
C ARG A 131 40.32 7.96 8.63
N ARG A 132 39.05 7.64 8.37
CA ARG A 132 38.40 6.45 8.92
C ARG A 132 38.54 5.31 7.91
N VAL A 133 38.85 4.13 8.43
CA VAL A 133 39.10 2.92 7.64
C VAL A 133 38.34 1.75 8.25
N LEU A 134 38.21 0.66 7.49
CA LEU A 134 37.71 -0.60 8.01
C LEU A 134 38.70 -1.20 9.01
N TYR A 135 38.19 -1.91 10.02
CA TYR A 135 39.03 -2.63 10.95
C TYR A 135 39.81 -3.73 10.21
N ARG A 136 41.09 -3.92 10.54
CA ARG A 136 42.00 -4.86 9.86
C ARG A 136 42.17 -4.59 8.35
N LEU A 137 42.21 -3.32 7.94
CA LEU A 137 42.36 -2.93 6.53
C LEU A 137 43.59 -3.57 5.84
N PRO A 138 44.83 -3.53 6.39
CA PRO A 138 45.98 -4.19 5.76
C PRO A 138 45.72 -5.66 5.47
N GLU A 139 45.20 -6.40 6.46
CA GLU A 139 44.95 -7.82 6.34
C GLU A 139 43.78 -8.12 5.40
N LEU A 140 42.74 -7.28 5.40
CA LEU A 140 41.63 -7.35 4.46
C LEU A 140 42.10 -7.17 3.01
N LEU A 141 43.04 -6.25 2.77
CA LEU A 141 43.62 -6.03 1.45
C LEU A 141 44.50 -7.21 1.00
N ALA A 142 45.25 -7.82 1.91
CA ALA A 142 46.10 -8.97 1.65
C ALA A 142 45.36 -10.32 1.58
N ALA A 143 44.13 -10.40 2.09
CA ALA A 143 43.36 -11.64 2.14
C ALA A 143 42.98 -12.17 0.74
N PRO A 144 42.83 -13.50 0.57
CA PRO A 144 42.22 -14.09 -0.60
C PRO A 144 40.86 -13.45 -0.86
N LYS A 145 40.59 -13.09 -2.12
CA LYS A 145 39.39 -12.36 -2.51
C LYS A 145 38.17 -13.25 -2.71
N ASP A 146 38.03 -14.27 -1.86
CA ASP A 146 36.91 -15.20 -1.90
C ASP A 146 35.72 -14.61 -1.13
N THR A 147 35.59 -14.94 0.16
CA THR A 147 34.50 -14.47 1.02
C THR A 147 35.02 -13.51 2.09
N VAL A 148 34.34 -12.38 2.28
CA VAL A 148 34.54 -11.45 3.40
C VAL A 148 33.31 -11.40 4.29
N PHE A 149 33.51 -11.42 5.61
CA PHE A 149 32.47 -11.29 6.61
C PHE A 149 32.45 -9.88 7.21
N MET A 150 31.27 -9.28 7.30
CA MET A 150 31.03 -8.00 7.96
C MET A 150 30.17 -8.22 9.19
N VAL A 151 30.74 -7.95 10.36
CA VAL A 151 30.10 -8.07 11.69
C VAL A 151 30.06 -6.69 12.34
N GLU A 152 29.21 -6.50 13.35
CA GLU A 152 28.99 -5.16 13.92
C GLU A 152 30.17 -4.66 14.77
N GLY A 153 30.86 -5.54 15.49
CA GLY A 153 31.90 -5.16 16.47
C GLY A 153 33.29 -5.75 16.23
N GLU A 154 34.32 -5.11 16.79
CA GLU A 154 35.70 -5.62 16.68
C GLU A 154 35.92 -6.94 17.44
N LYS A 155 35.17 -7.20 18.52
CA LYS A 155 35.21 -8.49 19.25
C LYS A 155 34.82 -9.64 18.31
N ASP A 156 33.75 -9.45 17.55
CA ASP A 156 33.24 -10.41 16.58
C ASP A 156 34.25 -10.66 15.46
N VAL A 157 34.88 -9.60 14.94
CA VAL A 157 35.94 -9.73 13.94
C VAL A 157 37.07 -10.63 14.45
N GLU A 158 37.55 -10.41 15.67
CA GLU A 158 38.62 -11.22 16.25
C GLU A 158 38.18 -12.67 16.49
N MET A 159 36.92 -12.90 16.88
CA MET A 159 36.36 -14.25 17.05
C MET A 159 36.33 -15.03 15.72
N MET A 160 35.89 -14.39 14.64
CA MET A 160 35.83 -14.97 13.30
C MET A 160 37.23 -15.21 12.73
N ARG A 161 38.14 -14.24 12.88
CA ARG A 161 39.54 -14.36 12.43
C ARG A 161 40.30 -15.47 13.15
N GLY A 162 40.07 -15.64 14.46
CA GLY A 162 40.60 -16.77 15.23
C GLY A 162 40.17 -18.14 14.69
N ARG A 163 39.14 -18.16 13.84
CA ARG A 163 38.62 -19.33 13.13
C ARG A 163 38.88 -19.27 11.62
N GLY A 164 39.86 -18.48 11.17
CA GLY A 164 40.33 -18.49 9.79
C GLY A 164 39.43 -17.77 8.78
N PHE A 165 38.42 -17.03 9.23
CA PHE A 165 37.59 -16.22 8.33
C PHE A 165 38.19 -14.83 8.11
N THR A 166 38.09 -14.32 6.87
CA THR A 166 38.36 -12.92 6.56
C THR A 166 37.18 -12.08 7.05
N ALA A 167 37.34 -11.34 8.14
CA ALA A 167 36.28 -10.53 8.74
C ALA A 167 36.72 -9.09 8.99
N THR A 168 35.77 -8.16 8.95
CA THR A 168 35.99 -6.72 9.17
C THR A 168 34.74 -6.03 9.72
N THR A 169 34.89 -4.78 10.22
CA THR A 169 33.80 -3.92 10.71
C THR A 169 34.14 -2.43 10.51
N ASN A 170 33.14 -1.55 10.54
CA ASN A 170 33.33 -0.11 10.58
C ASN A 170 33.55 0.40 12.01
N PRO A 171 34.30 1.51 12.19
CA PRO A 171 34.41 2.14 13.51
C PRO A 171 33.05 2.68 13.98
N MET A 172 32.86 2.70 15.30
CA MET A 172 31.70 3.27 16.00
C MET A 172 30.38 2.47 15.88
N GLY A 173 30.41 1.25 15.34
CA GLY A 173 29.27 0.31 15.34
C GLY A 173 28.11 0.70 14.42
N ALA A 174 26.91 0.21 14.76
CA ALA A 174 25.71 0.37 13.95
C ALA A 174 25.40 1.81 13.51
N GLY A 175 24.95 1.95 12.26
CA GLY A 175 24.54 3.22 11.65
C GLY A 175 25.69 4.17 11.31
N LYS A 176 26.95 3.72 11.39
CA LYS A 176 28.15 4.52 11.07
C LYS A 176 28.89 4.04 9.82
N TRP A 177 28.25 3.20 9.01
CA TRP A 177 28.79 2.77 7.72
C TRP A 177 28.90 3.96 6.75
N ARG A 178 29.95 3.97 5.93
CA ARG A 178 30.22 5.00 4.93
C ARG A 178 30.50 4.34 3.60
N GLY A 179 30.09 4.99 2.51
CA GLY A 179 30.32 4.46 1.15
C GLY A 179 31.80 4.17 0.85
N GLU A 180 32.72 4.97 1.40
CA GLU A 180 34.17 4.80 1.25
C GLU A 180 34.70 3.47 1.80
N TYR A 181 34.01 2.86 2.78
CA TYR A 181 34.41 1.57 3.32
C TYR A 181 34.18 0.45 2.31
N SER A 182 33.08 0.51 1.55
CA SER A 182 32.75 -0.49 0.55
C SER A 182 33.84 -0.56 -0.54
N GLU A 183 34.45 0.55 -0.93
CA GLU A 183 35.53 0.55 -1.92
C GLU A 183 36.74 -0.32 -1.51
N SER A 184 37.01 -0.45 -0.21
CA SER A 184 38.09 -1.31 0.30
C SER A 184 37.79 -2.82 0.13
N LEU A 185 36.53 -3.16 -0.18
CA LEU A 185 36.06 -4.53 -0.38
C LEU A 185 36.02 -4.91 -1.88
N ARG A 186 36.41 -4.02 -2.78
CA ARG A 186 36.41 -4.30 -4.22
C ARG A 186 37.30 -5.52 -4.53
N GLY A 187 36.76 -6.43 -5.34
CA GLY A 187 37.45 -7.62 -5.80
C GLY A 187 37.11 -8.91 -5.04
N PHE A 188 36.51 -8.82 -3.85
CA PHE A 188 35.96 -10.01 -3.16
C PHE A 188 34.80 -10.62 -3.96
N LEU A 189 34.74 -11.96 -4.03
CA LEU A 189 33.69 -12.70 -4.75
C LEU A 189 32.36 -12.73 -3.99
N GLU A 190 32.40 -12.84 -2.66
CA GLU A 190 31.21 -12.89 -1.80
C GLU A 190 31.39 -12.07 -0.52
N ALA A 191 30.33 -11.41 -0.09
CA ALA A 191 30.28 -10.65 1.15
C ALA A 191 29.13 -11.13 2.02
N VAL A 192 29.39 -11.44 3.29
CA VAL A 192 28.40 -11.94 4.25
C VAL A 192 28.27 -10.96 5.41
N VAL A 193 27.13 -10.28 5.52
CA VAL A 193 26.82 -9.41 6.66
C VAL A 193 26.14 -10.23 7.75
N ILE A 194 26.69 -10.22 8.96
CA ILE A 194 26.09 -10.85 10.14
C ILE A 194 25.67 -9.73 11.11
N PRO A 195 24.37 -9.42 11.24
CA PRO A 195 23.88 -8.39 12.16
C PRO A 195 23.92 -8.87 13.61
N ASP A 196 24.02 -7.90 14.53
CA ASP A 196 23.56 -8.12 15.90
C ASP A 196 22.03 -8.35 15.91
N ARG A 197 21.55 -9.20 16.81
CA ARG A 197 20.16 -9.64 16.87
C ARG A 197 19.25 -8.66 17.61
N ASP A 198 19.26 -7.41 17.14
CA ASP A 198 18.37 -6.35 17.60
C ASP A 198 17.96 -5.41 16.46
N GLU A 199 17.01 -4.51 16.75
CA GLU A 199 16.44 -3.62 15.74
C GLU A 199 17.49 -2.66 15.11
N PRO A 200 18.41 -2.04 15.88
CA PRO A 200 19.54 -1.31 15.34
C PRO A 200 20.47 -2.14 14.43
N GLY A 201 20.82 -3.35 14.84
CA GLY A 201 21.70 -4.26 14.10
C GLY A 201 21.11 -4.68 12.76
N HIS A 202 19.81 -4.98 12.73
CA HIS A 202 19.11 -5.28 11.46
C HIS A 202 19.10 -4.10 10.49
N LYS A 203 18.85 -2.89 10.99
CA LYS A 203 18.88 -1.69 10.16
C LYS A 203 20.30 -1.46 9.61
N HIS A 204 21.30 -1.60 10.48
CA HIS A 204 22.69 -1.44 10.10
C HIS A 204 23.11 -2.44 9.02
N ALA A 205 22.79 -3.72 9.17
CA ALA A 205 23.12 -4.73 8.16
C ALA A 205 22.49 -4.43 6.79
N GLY A 206 21.28 -3.88 6.76
CA GLY A 206 20.66 -3.40 5.52
C GLY A 206 21.45 -2.26 4.85
N GLU A 207 21.92 -1.29 5.64
CA GLU A 207 22.77 -0.18 5.16
C GLU A 207 24.12 -0.67 4.63
N VAL A 208 24.76 -1.61 5.33
CA VAL A 208 26.02 -2.24 4.91
C VAL A 208 25.80 -3.00 3.61
N ALA A 209 24.83 -3.91 3.56
CA ALA A 209 24.56 -4.73 2.38
C ALA A 209 24.23 -3.88 1.14
N ALA A 210 23.45 -2.80 1.30
CA ALA A 210 23.15 -1.85 0.24
C ALA A 210 24.36 -1.06 -0.25
N SER A 211 25.33 -0.81 0.62
CA SER A 211 26.58 -0.16 0.24
C SER A 211 27.54 -1.13 -0.44
N VAL A 212 27.68 -2.35 0.10
CA VAL A 212 28.61 -3.38 -0.38
C VAL A 212 28.14 -3.99 -1.71
N SER A 213 26.84 -4.09 -1.94
CA SER A 213 26.30 -4.58 -3.24
C SER A 213 26.67 -3.71 -4.44
N LYS A 214 27.17 -2.49 -4.22
CA LYS A 214 27.68 -1.62 -5.29
C LYS A 214 29.08 -2.03 -5.78
N VAL A 215 29.78 -2.87 -5.02
CA VAL A 215 31.18 -3.24 -5.27
C VAL A 215 31.42 -4.76 -5.28
N ILE A 216 30.53 -5.54 -4.69
CA ILE A 216 30.54 -7.02 -4.67
C ILE A 216 29.19 -7.52 -5.15
N GLU A 217 29.18 -8.45 -6.11
CA GLU A 217 27.95 -8.98 -6.73
C GLU A 217 27.19 -9.93 -5.80
N ARG A 218 27.91 -10.82 -5.10
CA ARG A 218 27.29 -11.79 -4.17
C ARG A 218 27.33 -11.26 -2.75
N VAL A 219 26.30 -10.54 -2.35
CA VAL A 219 26.12 -10.13 -0.94
C VAL A 219 25.12 -11.08 -0.28
N LYS A 220 25.30 -11.40 1.00
CA LYS A 220 24.34 -12.15 1.83
C LYS A 220 24.18 -11.43 3.16
N VAL A 221 23.00 -11.52 3.76
CA VAL A 221 22.76 -11.13 5.16
C VAL A 221 22.35 -12.39 5.91
N LEU A 222 23.15 -12.77 6.91
CA LEU A 222 23.01 -14.02 7.64
C LEU A 222 22.75 -13.74 9.12
N GLU A 223 21.55 -14.05 9.59
CA GLU A 223 21.24 -14.07 11.02
C GLU A 223 21.61 -15.44 11.60
N LEU A 224 22.36 -15.46 12.70
CA LEU A 224 22.84 -16.72 13.31
C LEU A 224 21.74 -17.37 14.18
N PRO A 225 21.55 -18.70 14.08
CA PRO A 225 20.52 -19.41 14.84
C PRO A 225 20.92 -19.66 16.29
N GLY A 226 19.94 -19.84 17.18
CA GLY A 226 20.13 -20.19 18.58
C GLY A 226 19.44 -19.21 19.53
N ASP A 227 18.86 -19.73 20.61
CA ASP A 227 18.20 -18.91 21.63
C ASP A 227 19.23 -18.15 22.45
N GLY A 228 19.01 -16.84 22.63
CA GLY A 228 19.92 -15.98 23.40
C GLY A 228 21.22 -15.57 22.69
N ILE A 229 21.42 -16.00 21.44
CA ILE A 229 22.53 -15.56 20.59
C ILE A 229 22.31 -14.11 20.15
N LYS A 230 23.24 -13.22 20.49
CA LYS A 230 23.17 -11.80 20.15
C LYS A 230 24.03 -11.43 18.96
N ASP A 231 25.22 -12.00 18.89
CA ASP A 231 26.24 -11.68 17.90
C ASP A 231 27.01 -12.96 17.49
N SER A 232 28.01 -12.81 16.62
CA SER A 232 28.80 -13.95 16.15
C SER A 232 29.68 -14.55 17.25
N ALA A 233 30.15 -13.72 18.19
CA ALA A 233 30.94 -14.17 19.31
C ALA A 233 30.13 -15.09 20.23
N ASP A 234 28.92 -14.69 20.61
CA ASP A 234 27.99 -15.50 21.40
C ASP A 234 27.67 -16.83 20.70
N TRP A 235 27.49 -16.82 19.38
CA TRP A 235 27.22 -18.04 18.61
C TRP A 235 28.38 -19.04 18.62
N PHE A 236 29.60 -18.56 18.43
CA PHE A 236 30.80 -19.39 18.50
C PHE A 236 31.09 -19.87 19.93
N GLU A 237 30.81 -19.06 20.95
CA GLU A 237 30.91 -19.43 22.37
C GLU A 237 29.87 -20.50 22.74
N ALA A 238 28.69 -20.49 22.11
CA ALA A 238 27.64 -21.51 22.26
C ALA A 238 27.92 -22.82 21.50
N GLY A 239 29.07 -22.96 20.83
CA GLY A 239 29.52 -24.19 20.19
C GLY A 239 29.34 -24.26 18.68
N GLY A 240 28.95 -23.16 18.02
CA GLY A 240 28.94 -23.10 16.55
C GLY A 240 30.34 -23.37 15.96
N THR A 241 30.42 -24.14 14.88
CA THR A 241 31.70 -24.47 14.22
C THR A 241 31.91 -23.69 12.93
N GLN A 242 33.15 -23.69 12.41
CA GLN A 242 33.45 -23.14 11.07
C GLN A 242 32.59 -23.78 9.98
N LYS A 243 32.40 -25.11 10.08
CA LYS A 243 31.60 -25.86 9.13
C LYS A 243 30.14 -25.42 9.20
N ASP A 244 29.56 -25.34 10.39
CA ASP A 244 28.17 -24.91 10.56
C ASP A 244 27.95 -23.49 10.01
N LEU A 245 28.92 -22.58 10.22
CA LEU A 245 28.82 -21.24 9.67
C LEU A 245 28.84 -21.26 8.13
N MET A 246 29.72 -22.05 7.53
CA MET A 246 29.79 -22.15 6.07
C MET A 246 28.55 -22.84 5.48
N ASP A 247 27.99 -23.83 6.17
CA ASP A 247 26.72 -24.47 5.78
C ASP A 247 25.57 -23.45 5.82
N LEU A 248 25.54 -22.59 6.85
CA LEU A 248 24.60 -21.47 6.95
C LEU A 248 24.81 -20.43 5.84
N VAL A 249 26.06 -20.08 5.53
CA VAL A 249 26.39 -19.16 4.43
C VAL A 249 25.97 -19.74 3.08
N GLN A 250 26.19 -21.03 2.84
CA GLN A 250 25.77 -21.70 1.61
C GLN A 250 24.26 -21.73 1.47
N ALA A 251 23.54 -21.99 2.56
CA ALA A 251 22.07 -21.98 2.59
C ALA A 251 21.47 -20.57 2.53
N ALA A 252 22.22 -19.53 2.93
CA ALA A 252 21.72 -18.16 2.95
C ALA A 252 21.50 -17.60 1.53
N PRO A 253 20.34 -16.97 1.27
CA PRO A 253 20.04 -16.40 -0.04
C PRO A 253 20.92 -15.17 -0.32
N LEU A 254 21.16 -14.90 -1.60
CA LEU A 254 21.78 -13.63 -2.02
C LEU A 254 20.87 -12.46 -1.63
N TRP A 255 21.51 -11.41 -1.11
CA TRP A 255 20.92 -10.14 -0.77
C TRP A 255 20.81 -9.28 -2.03
N THR A 256 19.61 -8.76 -2.30
CA THR A 256 19.32 -7.97 -3.51
C THR A 256 18.98 -6.52 -3.18
N PRO A 257 19.70 -5.52 -3.73
CA PRO A 257 19.35 -4.12 -3.57
C PRO A 257 18.06 -3.85 -4.34
N THR A 258 16.96 -3.69 -3.60
CA THR A 258 15.61 -3.44 -4.12
C THR A 258 14.96 -4.64 -4.82
N ALA A 259 15.03 -5.82 -4.19
CA ALA A 259 14.02 -6.87 -4.37
C ALA A 259 13.96 -7.76 -3.11
N LYS A 260 12.77 -8.17 -2.72
CA LYS A 260 12.38 -9.57 -2.43
C LYS A 260 13.26 -10.42 -1.45
N LEU A 261 13.18 -10.17 -0.12
CA LEU A 261 12.94 -11.18 0.97
C LEU A 261 12.21 -12.35 0.30
N PHE A 262 12.92 -13.44 0.18
CA PHE A 262 12.37 -14.70 0.60
C PHE A 262 13.46 -15.20 1.55
N HIS A 263 13.24 -15.23 2.84
CA HIS A 263 12.75 -16.46 3.45
C HIS A 263 12.20 -16.17 4.84
N VAL A 264 10.98 -16.64 5.10
CA VAL A 264 10.63 -17.17 6.42
C VAL A 264 10.43 -18.67 6.22
N SER A 265 11.11 -19.44 7.05
CA SER A 265 10.97 -20.87 7.37
C SER A 265 9.54 -21.38 7.15
N THR A 266 9.28 -22.41 6.32
CA THR A 266 9.15 -23.87 6.60
C THR A 266 8.10 -24.46 5.63
N PRO A 267 7.87 -25.79 5.49
CA PRO A 267 8.73 -26.96 5.62
C PRO A 267 8.86 -27.77 4.30
N ILE A 268 9.71 -28.79 4.37
CA ILE A 268 10.04 -29.86 3.42
C ILE A 268 8.90 -30.26 2.47
N GLY A 269 9.17 -30.20 1.16
CA GLY A 269 8.53 -31.09 0.17
C GLY A 269 7.88 -30.41 -1.02
N GLU A 270 8.62 -29.70 -1.88
CA GLU A 270 8.31 -29.61 -3.31
C GLU A 270 9.54 -29.08 -4.06
N LYS A 271 9.79 -29.65 -5.24
CA LYS A 271 11.00 -29.44 -6.05
C LYS A 271 11.17 -27.95 -6.37
N GLN A 272 12.32 -27.37 -6.01
CA GLN A 272 12.72 -26.05 -6.51
C GLN A 272 12.91 -26.14 -8.03
N GLU A 273 11.93 -25.65 -8.79
CA GLU A 273 12.17 -25.32 -10.19
C GLU A 273 13.11 -24.11 -10.24
N THR A 274 14.38 -24.38 -10.53
CA THR A 274 15.35 -23.37 -10.93
C THR A 274 14.81 -22.65 -12.16
N ILE A 275 14.68 -21.31 -12.11
CA ILE A 275 14.34 -20.48 -13.27
C ILE A 275 15.41 -20.77 -14.35
N ARG A 276 15.03 -21.50 -15.39
CA ARG A 276 15.87 -21.75 -16.55
C ARG A 276 15.73 -20.58 -17.50
N MET A 277 16.78 -19.77 -17.62
CA MET A 277 16.88 -18.80 -18.72
C MET A 277 17.28 -19.55 -20.00
N GLU A 278 16.35 -20.32 -20.55
CA GLU A 278 16.52 -21.01 -21.82
C GLU A 278 15.91 -20.16 -22.94
N ALA A 279 16.73 -19.75 -23.90
CA ALA A 279 16.25 -19.11 -25.12
C ALA A 279 15.68 -20.19 -26.04
N VAL A 280 14.43 -20.03 -26.47
CA VAL A 280 13.77 -20.95 -27.39
C VAL A 280 14.12 -20.54 -28.83
N PRO A 281 14.65 -21.44 -29.69
CA PRO A 281 14.90 -21.14 -31.10
C PRO A 281 13.60 -20.72 -31.82
N LEU A 282 13.68 -19.78 -32.76
CA LEU A 282 12.51 -19.28 -33.51
C LEU A 282 11.65 -20.42 -34.09
N GLY A 283 12.29 -21.46 -34.63
CA GLY A 283 11.58 -22.60 -35.20
C GLY A 283 10.71 -23.35 -34.18
N GLU A 284 11.17 -23.48 -32.93
CA GLU A 284 10.41 -24.10 -31.84
C GLU A 284 9.34 -23.15 -31.29
N PHE A 285 9.68 -21.86 -31.15
CA PHE A 285 8.75 -20.83 -30.72
C PHE A 285 7.50 -20.74 -31.62
N MET A 286 7.65 -20.94 -32.92
CA MET A 286 6.55 -20.85 -33.90
C MET A 286 5.64 -22.11 -33.96
N VAL A 287 5.98 -23.22 -33.30
CA VAL A 287 5.26 -24.50 -33.44
C VAL A 287 3.97 -24.56 -32.62
N GLY A 288 3.76 -23.64 -31.66
CA GLY A 288 2.64 -23.65 -30.72
C GLY A 288 1.33 -22.99 -31.19
N GLY A 289 1.32 -22.28 -32.32
CA GLY A 289 0.22 -21.37 -32.68
C GLY A 289 0.12 -20.19 -31.71
N ASP A 290 -0.75 -19.22 -32.02
CA ASP A 290 -1.02 -18.11 -31.11
C ASP A 290 -1.86 -18.62 -29.92
N PRO A 291 -1.41 -18.44 -28.66
CA PRO A 291 -2.18 -18.89 -27.50
C PRO A 291 -3.53 -18.17 -27.45
N GLU A 292 -4.59 -18.93 -27.19
CA GLU A 292 -5.94 -18.38 -27.03
C GLU A 292 -6.00 -17.48 -25.79
N ILE A 293 -6.53 -16.27 -25.95
CA ILE A 293 -6.67 -15.32 -24.84
C ILE A 293 -7.83 -15.76 -23.97
N THR A 294 -7.55 -16.03 -22.70
CA THR A 294 -8.57 -16.30 -21.69
C THR A 294 -8.99 -15.03 -20.97
N TRP A 295 -10.30 -14.88 -20.71
CA TRP A 295 -10.89 -13.65 -20.18
C TRP A 295 -11.45 -13.83 -18.75
N SER A 296 -11.09 -12.93 -17.85
CA SER A 296 -11.82 -12.71 -16.58
C SER A 296 -13.16 -12.04 -16.85
N VAL A 297 -13.17 -11.09 -17.80
CA VAL A 297 -14.36 -10.42 -18.33
C VAL A 297 -14.22 -10.39 -19.85
N GLU A 298 -15.16 -11.01 -20.55
CA GLU A 298 -15.09 -11.23 -22.00
C GLU A 298 -14.82 -9.92 -22.76
N GLY A 299 -13.76 -9.90 -23.56
CA GLY A 299 -13.33 -8.75 -24.37
C GLY A 299 -12.81 -7.52 -23.59
N ILE A 300 -12.76 -7.56 -22.25
CA ILE A 300 -12.36 -6.42 -21.42
C ILE A 300 -11.13 -6.72 -20.57
N LEU A 301 -11.20 -7.78 -19.75
CA LEU A 301 -10.18 -8.09 -18.76
C LEU A 301 -9.64 -9.50 -19.01
N PRO A 302 -8.39 -9.68 -19.47
CA PRO A 302 -7.78 -11.00 -19.59
C PRO A 302 -7.65 -11.67 -18.20
N THR A 303 -7.47 -12.99 -18.15
CA THR A 303 -7.16 -13.72 -16.90
C THR A 303 -5.77 -13.41 -16.36
N GLU A 304 -4.87 -12.96 -17.23
CA GLU A 304 -3.51 -12.53 -16.87
C GLU A 304 -3.25 -11.14 -17.43
N GLY A 305 -2.97 -10.18 -16.55
CA GLY A 305 -2.67 -8.81 -16.97
C GLY A 305 -2.92 -7.79 -15.88
N VAL A 306 -2.52 -6.55 -16.18
CA VAL A 306 -2.74 -5.40 -15.30
C VAL A 306 -3.77 -4.47 -15.93
N ALA A 307 -4.83 -4.16 -15.18
CA ALA A 307 -5.90 -3.29 -15.61
C ALA A 307 -6.08 -2.09 -14.68
N ILE A 308 -6.59 -0.98 -15.22
CA ILE A 308 -7.01 0.19 -14.44
C ILE A 308 -8.45 0.55 -14.79
N LEU A 309 -9.28 0.76 -13.76
CA LEU A 309 -10.51 1.53 -13.83
C LEU A 309 -10.24 2.95 -13.31
N GLY A 310 -9.97 3.87 -14.22
CA GLY A 310 -9.71 5.27 -13.94
C GLY A 310 -11.00 6.08 -13.88
N GLY A 311 -11.05 7.12 -13.04
CA GLY A 311 -12.16 8.08 -13.09
C GLY A 311 -12.15 9.07 -11.95
N THR A 312 -12.97 10.11 -12.05
CA THR A 312 -13.06 11.14 -11.00
C THR A 312 -13.54 10.52 -9.66
N SER A 313 -13.08 11.07 -8.54
CA SER A 313 -13.54 10.63 -7.21
C SER A 313 -15.06 10.78 -7.08
N GLY A 314 -15.71 9.79 -6.47
CA GLY A 314 -17.17 9.78 -6.28
C GLY A 314 -18.01 9.32 -7.47
N TYR A 315 -17.41 8.92 -8.61
CA TYR A 315 -18.15 8.45 -9.79
C TYR A 315 -18.58 6.97 -9.71
N GLY A 316 -18.40 6.30 -8.57
CA GLY A 316 -18.92 4.95 -8.36
C GLY A 316 -18.00 3.80 -8.76
N LYS A 317 -16.69 4.05 -8.96
CA LYS A 317 -15.68 3.00 -9.22
C LYS A 317 -15.81 1.83 -8.23
N SER A 318 -15.79 2.10 -6.93
CA SER A 318 -15.92 1.06 -5.89
C SER A 318 -17.21 0.25 -5.99
N TRP A 319 -18.31 0.82 -6.51
CA TRP A 319 -19.55 0.07 -6.75
C TRP A 319 -19.38 -0.88 -7.94
N MET A 320 -18.79 -0.41 -9.04
CA MET A 320 -18.51 -1.23 -10.22
C MET A 320 -17.51 -2.36 -9.90
N LEU A 321 -16.50 -2.07 -9.07
CA LEU A 321 -15.48 -3.03 -8.65
C LEU A 321 -16.04 -4.08 -7.70
N ALA A 322 -16.89 -3.69 -6.74
CA ALA A 322 -17.56 -4.64 -5.86
C ALA A 322 -18.55 -5.53 -6.64
N ASP A 323 -19.26 -4.97 -7.63
CA ASP A 323 -20.11 -5.76 -8.53
C ASP A 323 -19.27 -6.74 -9.36
N LEU A 324 -18.15 -6.29 -9.93
CA LEU A 324 -17.20 -7.14 -10.66
C LEU A 324 -16.70 -8.31 -9.80
N ALA A 325 -16.32 -8.04 -8.54
CA ALA A 325 -15.86 -9.07 -7.62
C ALA A 325 -16.90 -10.17 -7.42
N ILE A 326 -18.17 -9.79 -7.25
CA ILE A 326 -19.29 -10.72 -7.10
C ILE A 326 -19.50 -11.54 -8.37
N GLU A 327 -19.47 -10.89 -9.52
CA GLU A 327 -19.73 -11.52 -10.82
C GLU A 327 -18.61 -12.49 -11.20
N CYS A 328 -17.33 -12.12 -11.03
CA CYS A 328 -16.21 -13.04 -11.24
C CYS A 328 -16.20 -14.19 -10.22
N ALA A 329 -16.58 -13.97 -8.97
CA ALA A 329 -16.64 -15.06 -7.97
C ALA A 329 -17.69 -16.13 -8.31
N ARG A 330 -18.74 -15.76 -9.06
CA ARG A 330 -19.81 -16.68 -9.48
C ARG A 330 -19.76 -17.10 -10.96
N GLY A 331 -18.98 -16.42 -11.80
CA GLY A 331 -18.99 -16.58 -13.26
C GLY A 331 -20.28 -16.04 -13.90
N GLY A 332 -20.75 -14.87 -13.45
CA GLY A 332 -21.98 -14.26 -13.93
C GLY A 332 -21.78 -13.21 -15.02
N LEU A 333 -22.73 -12.26 -15.09
CA LEU A 333 -22.74 -11.16 -16.05
C LEU A 333 -22.39 -9.86 -15.32
N TRP A 334 -21.17 -9.36 -15.52
CA TRP A 334 -20.77 -8.06 -15.01
C TRP A 334 -21.59 -6.96 -15.68
N LEU A 335 -22.12 -6.06 -14.86
CA LEU A 335 -23.04 -5.01 -15.27
C LEU A 335 -24.31 -5.54 -15.95
N ASN A 336 -24.71 -6.79 -15.75
CA ASN A 336 -25.78 -7.50 -16.47
C ASN A 336 -25.51 -7.81 -17.97
N HIS A 337 -24.30 -7.57 -18.45
CA HIS A 337 -24.00 -7.64 -19.89
C HIS A 337 -22.76 -8.46 -20.23
N PHE A 338 -21.63 -8.21 -19.56
CA PHE A 338 -20.35 -8.83 -19.93
C PHE A 338 -20.14 -10.14 -19.18
N GLN A 339 -19.95 -11.24 -19.91
CA GLN A 339 -19.68 -12.56 -19.32
C GLN A 339 -18.37 -12.56 -18.53
N THR A 340 -18.40 -13.15 -17.34
CA THR A 340 -17.22 -13.32 -16.47
C THR A 340 -16.87 -14.79 -16.30
N SER A 341 -15.58 -15.05 -16.07
CA SER A 341 -15.10 -16.39 -15.70
C SER A 341 -15.16 -16.57 -14.19
N LYS A 342 -15.62 -17.75 -13.74
CA LYS A 342 -15.72 -18.07 -12.32
C LYS A 342 -14.32 -18.30 -11.72
N GLY A 343 -13.99 -17.60 -10.64
CA GLY A 343 -12.75 -17.86 -9.88
C GLY A 343 -12.65 -17.10 -8.56
N PRO A 344 -11.71 -17.48 -7.67
CA PRO A 344 -11.55 -16.79 -6.38
C PRO A 344 -11.10 -15.34 -6.58
N VAL A 345 -11.68 -14.41 -5.80
CA VAL A 345 -11.38 -12.98 -5.90
C VAL A 345 -10.78 -12.46 -4.61
N LEU A 346 -9.66 -11.73 -4.71
CA LEU A 346 -9.09 -10.97 -3.60
C LEU A 346 -9.39 -9.47 -3.79
N TYR A 347 -10.21 -8.91 -2.92
CA TYR A 347 -10.53 -7.48 -2.90
C TYR A 347 -9.72 -6.76 -1.83
N VAL A 348 -8.87 -5.83 -2.23
CA VAL A 348 -8.02 -5.03 -1.36
C VAL A 348 -8.50 -3.58 -1.33
N ASP A 349 -8.71 -3.04 -0.13
CA ASP A 349 -9.10 -1.65 0.07
C ASP A 349 -8.35 -1.05 1.27
N GLU A 350 -7.51 -0.04 0.99
CA GLU A 350 -6.72 0.69 2.00
C GLU A 350 -7.28 2.10 2.26
N GLU A 351 -8.46 2.44 1.70
CA GLU A 351 -9.10 3.74 1.81
C GLU A 351 -10.37 3.71 2.69
N SER A 352 -11.20 2.71 2.48
CA SER A 352 -12.54 2.61 3.05
C SER A 352 -12.54 1.83 4.37
N SER A 353 -13.41 2.25 5.30
CA SER A 353 -13.69 1.43 6.48
C SER A 353 -14.38 0.12 6.08
N GLU A 354 -14.10 -0.96 6.81
CA GLU A 354 -14.76 -2.26 6.64
C GLU A 354 -16.29 -2.15 6.68
N ARG A 355 -16.84 -1.29 7.53
CA ARG A 355 -18.28 -1.00 7.62
C ARG A 355 -18.87 -0.51 6.28
N LEU A 356 -18.15 0.35 5.57
CA LEU A 356 -18.61 0.90 4.29
C LEU A 356 -18.59 -0.16 3.20
N ILE A 357 -17.53 -0.97 3.15
CA ILE A 357 -17.39 -2.07 2.18
C ILE A 357 -18.49 -3.10 2.41
N ARG A 358 -18.67 -3.56 3.67
CA ARG A 358 -19.76 -4.47 4.05
C ARG A 358 -21.11 -3.95 3.59
N LYS A 359 -21.41 -2.66 3.86
CA LYS A 359 -22.66 -2.03 3.41
C LYS A 359 -22.85 -2.10 1.90
N ARG A 360 -21.80 -1.80 1.10
CA ARG A 360 -21.89 -1.85 -0.38
C ARG A 360 -22.13 -3.27 -0.87
N VAL A 361 -21.34 -4.22 -0.39
CA VAL A 361 -21.44 -5.62 -0.80
C VAL A 361 -22.81 -6.20 -0.41
N SER A 362 -23.30 -5.95 0.81
CA SER A 362 -24.63 -6.40 1.23
C SER A 362 -25.75 -5.88 0.32
N LYS A 363 -25.71 -4.61 -0.08
CA LYS A 363 -26.70 -4.02 -1.00
C LYS A 363 -26.69 -4.68 -2.39
N LEU A 364 -25.50 -5.02 -2.90
CA LEU A 364 -25.33 -5.70 -4.19
C LEU A 364 -25.79 -7.16 -4.12
N LEU A 365 -25.45 -7.87 -3.05
CA LEU A 365 -25.87 -9.26 -2.84
C LEU A 365 -27.38 -9.38 -2.72
N LEU A 366 -28.02 -8.45 -2.00
CA LEU A 366 -29.47 -8.41 -1.86
C LEU A 366 -30.16 -8.22 -3.22
N ALA A 367 -29.69 -7.26 -4.03
CA ALA A 367 -30.22 -7.03 -5.38
C ALA A 367 -30.12 -8.26 -6.29
N LYS A 368 -29.10 -9.11 -6.07
CA LYS A 368 -28.84 -10.32 -6.87
C LYS A 368 -29.44 -11.58 -6.26
N GLY A 369 -30.04 -11.52 -5.07
CA GLY A 369 -30.54 -12.68 -4.34
C GLY A 369 -29.44 -13.68 -3.95
N LEU A 370 -28.21 -13.22 -3.75
CA LEU A 370 -27.05 -14.07 -3.46
C LEU A 370 -26.72 -14.10 -1.98
N GLN A 371 -26.22 -15.24 -1.50
CA GLN A 371 -25.69 -15.35 -0.14
C GLN A 371 -24.17 -15.21 -0.13
N PRO A 372 -23.58 -14.53 0.86
CA PRO A 372 -22.13 -14.35 0.93
C PRO A 372 -21.32 -15.66 0.92
N GLN A 373 -21.83 -16.72 1.54
CA GLN A 373 -21.13 -18.01 1.64
C GLN A 373 -20.96 -18.75 0.31
N ASP A 374 -21.72 -18.37 -0.72
CA ASP A 374 -21.66 -19.01 -2.03
C ASP A 374 -20.57 -18.40 -2.94
N LEU A 375 -19.90 -17.34 -2.46
CA LEU A 375 -18.94 -16.56 -3.22
C LEU A 375 -17.54 -16.68 -2.64
N ASP A 376 -16.58 -17.07 -3.48
CA ASP A 376 -15.19 -17.18 -3.07
C ASP A 376 -14.47 -15.83 -3.17
N ILE A 377 -14.83 -14.92 -2.27
CA ILE A 377 -14.25 -13.57 -2.18
C ILE A 377 -13.52 -13.42 -0.85
N ARG A 378 -12.29 -12.93 -0.90
CA ARG A 378 -11.50 -12.56 0.27
C ARG A 378 -11.31 -11.05 0.30
N PHE A 379 -11.48 -10.44 1.47
CA PHE A 379 -11.28 -9.01 1.66
C PHE A 379 -10.01 -8.74 2.48
N LEU A 380 -9.15 -7.85 1.99
CA LEU A 380 -8.01 -7.30 2.72
C LEU A 380 -8.25 -5.80 2.91
N VAL A 381 -8.71 -5.40 4.10
CA VAL A 381 -9.13 -4.02 4.38
C VAL A 381 -8.25 -3.38 5.45
N GLY A 382 -7.63 -2.24 5.13
CA GLY A 382 -6.86 -1.44 6.08
C GLY A 382 -5.68 -2.20 6.72
N ARG A 383 -4.94 -2.99 5.94
CA ARG A 383 -3.83 -3.83 6.43
C ARG A 383 -2.45 -3.28 6.05
N GLY A 384 -2.40 -2.11 5.41
CA GLY A 384 -1.18 -1.41 5.07
C GLY A 384 -0.40 -2.01 3.90
N LEU A 385 -1.09 -2.57 2.90
CA LEU A 385 -0.45 -3.02 1.66
C LEU A 385 0.32 -1.86 1.01
N CYS A 386 1.59 -2.09 0.64
CA CYS A 386 2.42 -1.08 -0.01
C CYS A 386 3.43 -1.74 -0.96
N PHE A 387 3.26 -1.56 -2.28
CA PHE A 387 4.11 -2.18 -3.30
C PHE A 387 5.53 -1.64 -3.36
N THR A 388 5.77 -0.42 -2.86
CA THR A 388 7.13 0.12 -2.70
C THR A 388 7.79 -0.33 -1.39
N ALA A 389 7.04 -0.98 -0.49
CA ALA A 389 7.56 -1.56 0.74
C ALA A 389 7.79 -3.04 0.55
N TYR A 390 9.05 -3.42 0.59
CA TYR A 390 9.44 -4.71 0.15
C TYR A 390 8.89 -5.88 1.03
N LYS A 391 8.93 -5.75 2.38
CA LYS A 391 8.23 -6.67 3.32
C LYS A 391 6.73 -6.85 3.02
N SER A 392 6.07 -5.80 2.55
CA SER A 392 4.64 -5.83 2.25
C SER A 392 4.35 -6.66 1.00
N VAL A 393 5.17 -6.51 -0.06
CA VAL A 393 5.06 -7.32 -1.29
C VAL A 393 5.21 -8.82 -1.00
N GLU A 394 6.08 -9.18 -0.07
CA GLU A 394 6.30 -10.58 0.31
C GLU A 394 5.16 -11.18 1.11
N GLN A 395 4.63 -10.44 2.08
CA GLN A 395 3.44 -10.85 2.80
C GLN A 395 2.25 -10.99 1.85
N PHE A 396 2.13 -10.07 0.89
CA PHE A 396 1.10 -10.13 -0.14
C PHE A 396 1.29 -11.34 -1.06
N ARG A 397 2.53 -11.68 -1.43
CA ARG A 397 2.82 -12.88 -2.20
C ARG A 397 2.39 -14.15 -1.47
N ARG A 398 2.72 -14.30 -0.19
CA ARG A 398 2.28 -15.48 0.60
C ARG A 398 0.76 -15.57 0.72
N LEU A 399 0.08 -14.41 0.75
CA LEU A 399 -1.37 -14.38 0.67
C LEU A 399 -1.86 -14.91 -0.69
N LEU A 400 -1.24 -14.52 -1.80
CA LEU A 400 -1.58 -15.06 -3.12
C LEU A 400 -1.26 -16.56 -3.27
N GLU A 401 -0.15 -17.04 -2.69
CA GLU A 401 0.18 -18.48 -2.65
C GLU A 401 -0.89 -19.30 -1.94
N ARG A 402 -1.44 -18.75 -0.85
CA ARG A 402 -2.48 -19.39 -0.03
C ARG A 402 -3.86 -19.31 -0.67
N GLU A 403 -4.28 -18.14 -1.12
CA GLU A 403 -5.65 -17.91 -1.60
C GLU A 403 -5.83 -18.19 -3.09
N ARG A 404 -4.73 -18.22 -3.88
CA ARG A 404 -4.71 -18.44 -5.34
C ARG A 404 -5.84 -17.72 -6.10
N PRO A 405 -5.97 -16.38 -5.96
CA PRO A 405 -7.04 -15.64 -6.63
C PRO A 405 -6.85 -15.63 -8.14
N ALA A 406 -7.95 -15.79 -8.87
CA ALA A 406 -8.01 -15.55 -10.32
C ALA A 406 -8.04 -14.05 -10.64
N LEU A 407 -8.61 -13.24 -9.73
CA LEU A 407 -8.67 -11.79 -9.84
C LEU A 407 -8.30 -11.11 -8.53
N VAL A 408 -7.40 -10.14 -8.60
CA VAL A 408 -7.03 -9.24 -7.51
C VAL A 408 -7.54 -7.84 -7.84
N ILE A 409 -8.40 -7.27 -7.00
CA ILE A 409 -8.91 -5.90 -7.12
C ILE A 409 -8.26 -5.03 -6.05
N ILE A 410 -7.76 -3.85 -6.41
CA ILE A 410 -7.11 -2.91 -5.51
C ILE A 410 -7.77 -1.53 -5.63
N ASP A 411 -8.56 -1.17 -4.62
CA ASP A 411 -9.30 0.09 -4.54
C ASP A 411 -8.72 0.97 -3.41
N ALA A 412 -7.79 1.90 -3.64
CA ALA A 412 -7.29 2.40 -4.92
C ALA A 412 -5.75 2.43 -4.98
N LEU A 413 -5.19 2.54 -6.19
CA LEU A 413 -3.75 2.58 -6.47
C LEU A 413 -3.00 3.55 -5.57
N ILE A 414 -3.53 4.76 -5.36
CA ILE A 414 -2.90 5.82 -4.55
C ILE A 414 -2.66 5.46 -3.09
N ARG A 415 -3.30 4.40 -2.58
CA ARG A 415 -3.17 3.95 -1.18
C ARG A 415 -2.16 2.82 -0.99
N VAL A 416 -1.72 2.19 -2.07
CA VAL A 416 -0.87 0.99 -2.01
C VAL A 416 0.58 1.25 -2.42
N PHE A 417 1.03 2.51 -2.38
CA PHE A 417 2.44 2.84 -2.53
C PHE A 417 2.81 4.13 -1.80
N LYS A 418 4.11 4.32 -1.60
CA LYS A 418 4.72 5.58 -1.15
C LYS A 418 5.52 6.17 -2.30
N GLY A 419 5.19 7.38 -2.73
CA GLY A 419 5.86 8.08 -3.82
C GLY A 419 4.95 9.14 -4.45
N ASP A 420 5.43 9.75 -5.52
CA ASP A 420 4.64 10.63 -6.39
C ASP A 420 4.02 9.81 -7.53
N GLU A 421 2.69 9.78 -7.59
CA GLU A 421 1.91 9.16 -8.66
C GLU A 421 2.27 9.71 -10.06
N ASN A 422 2.82 10.93 -10.13
CA ASN A 422 3.26 11.57 -11.37
C ASN A 422 4.72 11.23 -11.75
N SER A 423 5.46 10.53 -10.91
CA SER A 423 6.83 10.08 -11.19
C SER A 423 6.82 8.76 -11.94
N SER A 424 7.41 8.72 -13.15
CA SER A 424 7.64 7.45 -13.87
C SER A 424 8.43 6.45 -13.03
N THR A 425 9.46 6.93 -12.33
CA THR A 425 10.31 6.08 -11.48
C THR A 425 9.52 5.42 -10.35
N ASP A 426 8.66 6.19 -9.67
CA ASP A 426 7.89 5.67 -8.54
C ASP A 426 6.81 4.71 -9.03
N MET A 427 6.14 5.04 -10.14
CA MET A 427 5.16 4.13 -10.74
C MET A 427 5.79 2.84 -11.26
N ALA A 428 7.00 2.90 -11.84
CA ALA A 428 7.74 1.70 -12.23
C ALA A 428 8.06 0.80 -11.02
N ALA A 429 8.42 1.39 -9.88
CA ALA A 429 8.66 0.65 -8.64
C ALA A 429 7.39 -0.04 -8.09
N VAL A 430 6.20 0.46 -8.44
CA VAL A 430 4.91 -0.17 -8.10
C VAL A 430 4.55 -1.28 -9.08
N PHE A 431 4.64 -1.03 -10.39
CA PHE A 431 4.19 -2.00 -11.38
C PHE A 431 5.16 -3.16 -11.60
N ALA A 432 6.46 -2.99 -11.36
CA ALA A 432 7.45 -4.07 -11.47
C ALA A 432 7.12 -5.28 -10.57
N PRO A 433 6.89 -5.12 -9.24
CA PRO A 433 6.47 -6.24 -8.41
C PRO A 433 5.10 -6.79 -8.80
N VAL A 434 4.15 -5.95 -9.24
CA VAL A 434 2.81 -6.38 -9.68
C VAL A 434 2.90 -7.28 -10.91
N LYS A 435 3.66 -6.91 -11.96
CA LYS A 435 3.88 -7.75 -13.14
C LYS A 435 4.51 -9.10 -12.79
N THR A 436 5.43 -9.10 -11.82
CA THR A 436 6.00 -10.35 -11.30
C THR A 436 4.91 -11.22 -10.67
N LEU A 437 4.02 -10.65 -9.86
CA LEU A 437 2.92 -11.39 -9.24
C LEU A 437 1.93 -11.93 -10.27
N VAL A 438 1.53 -11.12 -11.25
CA VAL A 438 0.65 -11.56 -12.37
C VAL A 438 1.25 -12.79 -13.05
N ARG A 439 2.54 -12.74 -13.41
CA ARG A 439 3.24 -13.85 -14.06
C ARG A 439 3.40 -15.07 -13.17
N ASP A 440 3.75 -14.88 -11.90
CA ASP A 440 4.04 -15.99 -10.99
C ASP A 440 2.75 -16.73 -10.54
N PHE A 441 1.60 -16.05 -10.52
CA PHE A 441 0.33 -16.59 -10.03
C PHE A 441 -0.74 -16.80 -11.11
N GLY A 442 -0.50 -16.36 -12.36
CA GLY A 442 -1.45 -16.50 -13.46
C GLY A 442 -2.78 -15.80 -13.19
N CYS A 443 -2.75 -14.59 -12.64
CA CYS A 443 -3.96 -13.85 -12.24
C CYS A 443 -4.00 -12.41 -12.74
N ALA A 444 -5.21 -11.87 -12.85
CA ALA A 444 -5.42 -10.49 -13.24
C ALA A 444 -5.34 -9.56 -12.03
N VAL A 445 -4.71 -8.39 -12.19
CA VAL A 445 -4.68 -7.34 -11.16
C VAL A 445 -5.34 -6.09 -11.69
N LEU A 446 -6.42 -5.64 -11.04
CA LEU A 446 -7.20 -4.49 -11.45
C LEU A 446 -7.17 -3.39 -10.37
N PHE A 447 -6.70 -2.20 -10.75
CA PHE A 447 -6.62 -1.05 -9.86
C PHE A 447 -7.76 -0.05 -10.10
N ALA A 448 -8.31 0.51 -9.02
CA ALA A 448 -9.03 1.77 -9.11
C ALA A 448 -8.01 2.92 -9.13
N ASP A 449 -8.21 3.91 -10.02
CA ASP A 449 -7.34 5.08 -10.07
C ASP A 449 -8.12 6.40 -10.22
N HIS A 450 -7.54 7.48 -9.72
CA HIS A 450 -8.15 8.81 -9.82
C HIS A 450 -7.68 9.53 -11.08
N GLN A 451 -8.61 9.97 -11.94
CA GLN A 451 -8.29 10.83 -13.08
C GLN A 451 -8.45 12.32 -12.73
N ARG A 452 -7.75 13.21 -13.45
CA ARG A 452 -7.97 14.66 -13.30
C ARG A 452 -9.36 15.00 -13.88
N LYS A 453 -10.10 15.86 -13.17
CA LYS A 453 -11.39 16.38 -13.62
C LYS A 453 -11.16 17.24 -14.86
N GLN A 454 -11.86 17.00 -15.97
CA GLN A 454 -11.85 17.91 -17.11
C GLN A 454 -13.19 18.63 -17.32
N PRO A 455 -13.18 19.85 -17.89
CA PRO A 455 -14.34 20.46 -18.53
C PRO A 455 -14.68 19.69 -19.82
N ALA A 456 -15.97 19.57 -20.13
CA ALA A 456 -16.54 18.68 -21.14
C ALA A 456 -16.15 18.89 -22.64
N ALA A 457 -15.06 19.61 -22.95
CA ALA A 457 -14.82 20.19 -24.29
C ALA A 457 -13.46 19.89 -24.96
N SER A 458 -12.56 19.08 -24.41
CA SER A 458 -11.16 19.05 -24.90
C SER A 458 -10.81 18.03 -26.00
N GLY A 459 -11.63 17.00 -26.26
CA GLY A 459 -11.36 16.03 -27.34
C GLY A 459 -10.07 15.22 -27.20
N ILE A 460 -9.44 15.20 -26.01
CA ILE A 460 -8.22 14.42 -25.75
C ILE A 460 -8.59 12.96 -25.47
N PRO A 461 -7.94 11.96 -26.11
CA PRO A 461 -8.18 10.53 -25.87
C PRO A 461 -7.96 10.10 -24.41
N GLY A 462 -8.78 9.18 -23.88
CA GLY A 462 -8.82 8.80 -22.46
C GLY A 462 -7.52 8.21 -21.89
N ASP A 463 -6.65 7.65 -22.73
CA ASP A 463 -5.34 7.13 -22.34
C ASP A 463 -4.35 8.24 -21.93
N GLN A 464 -4.48 9.45 -22.47
CA GLN A 464 -3.69 10.62 -22.08
C GLN A 464 -4.22 11.32 -20.81
N MET A 465 -5.28 10.79 -20.18
CA MET A 465 -6.03 11.45 -19.09
C MET A 465 -5.86 10.84 -17.70
N LEU A 466 -5.13 9.73 -17.56
CA LEU A 466 -4.73 9.21 -16.24
C LEU A 466 -3.95 10.27 -15.45
N ARG A 467 -4.15 10.36 -14.13
CA ARG A 467 -3.24 11.16 -13.30
C ARG A 467 -1.88 10.47 -13.32
N GLY A 468 -0.85 11.23 -13.65
CA GLY A 468 0.52 10.77 -13.52
C GLY A 468 1.13 10.20 -14.79
N SER A 469 2.36 9.73 -14.66
CA SER A 469 3.32 9.54 -15.75
C SER A 469 2.81 8.67 -16.90
N SER A 470 3.34 8.90 -18.11
CA SER A 470 3.19 8.03 -19.29
C SER A 470 3.57 6.57 -19.02
N GLU A 471 4.26 6.31 -17.90
CA GLU A 471 4.59 4.99 -17.40
C GLU A 471 3.34 4.15 -17.07
N LYS A 472 2.29 4.75 -16.49
CA LYS A 472 1.06 4.01 -16.16
C LYS A 472 0.44 3.37 -17.39
N THR A 473 0.31 4.13 -18.47
CA THR A 473 -0.21 3.60 -19.73
C THR A 473 0.76 2.62 -20.38
N ALA A 474 2.08 2.79 -20.25
CA ALA A 474 3.07 1.85 -20.75
C ALA A 474 3.06 0.49 -20.02
N PHE A 475 2.66 0.46 -18.74
CA PHE A 475 2.67 -0.77 -17.94
C PHE A 475 1.40 -1.60 -18.00
N ILE A 476 0.23 -0.97 -18.17
CA ILE A 476 -1.07 -1.65 -18.16
C ILE A 476 -1.44 -2.26 -19.50
N ASP A 477 -2.25 -3.31 -19.44
CA ASP A 477 -2.78 -4.05 -20.57
C ASP A 477 -4.21 -3.60 -20.92
N THR A 478 -5.01 -3.26 -19.91
CA THR A 478 -6.39 -2.74 -20.05
C THR A 478 -6.56 -1.39 -19.34
N LEU A 479 -7.21 -0.43 -19.98
CA LEU A 479 -7.64 0.84 -19.37
C LEU A 479 -9.11 1.12 -19.62
N LEU A 480 -9.89 1.21 -18.54
CA LEU A 480 -11.25 1.71 -18.56
C LEU A 480 -11.30 3.11 -17.94
N SER A 481 -11.89 4.08 -18.64
CA SER A 481 -12.04 5.46 -18.19
C SER A 481 -13.50 5.77 -17.88
N LEU A 482 -13.79 6.12 -16.63
CA LEU A 482 -15.12 6.42 -16.12
C LEU A 482 -15.35 7.94 -16.07
N SER A 483 -16.33 8.40 -16.84
CA SER A 483 -16.82 9.78 -16.84
C SER A 483 -18.29 9.83 -16.42
N LYS A 484 -18.76 11.02 -16.03
CA LYS A 484 -20.16 11.25 -15.66
C LYS A 484 -20.68 12.45 -16.42
N ARG A 485 -21.83 12.30 -17.08
CA ARG A 485 -22.54 13.36 -17.77
C ARG A 485 -24.03 13.21 -17.52
N ASP A 486 -24.67 14.30 -17.08
CA ASP A 486 -26.12 14.37 -16.85
C ASP A 486 -26.65 13.20 -16.00
N GLY A 487 -25.94 12.88 -14.91
CA GLY A 487 -26.32 11.79 -14.00
C GLY A 487 -25.90 10.38 -14.45
N THR A 488 -25.65 10.17 -15.75
CA THR A 488 -25.25 8.89 -16.34
C THR A 488 -23.74 8.71 -16.33
N LEU A 489 -23.27 7.50 -16.04
CA LEU A 489 -21.86 7.14 -16.11
C LEU A 489 -21.55 6.59 -17.50
N PHE A 490 -20.39 6.95 -18.03
CA PHE A 490 -19.89 6.44 -19.31
C PHE A 490 -18.52 5.82 -19.09
N VAL A 491 -18.35 4.60 -19.59
CA VAL A 491 -17.12 3.84 -19.56
C VAL A 491 -16.55 3.83 -20.98
N GLU A 492 -15.33 4.30 -21.12
CA GLU A 492 -14.55 4.21 -22.35
C GLU A 492 -13.46 3.16 -22.17
N HIS A 493 -13.38 2.18 -23.07
CA HIS A 493 -12.28 1.22 -23.11
C HIS A 493 -11.10 1.86 -23.86
N SER A 494 -10.36 2.73 -23.17
CA SER A 494 -9.32 3.56 -23.79
C SER A 494 -8.07 2.77 -24.22
N LYS A 495 -7.83 1.58 -23.65
CA LYS A 495 -6.71 0.72 -24.05
C LYS A 495 -7.04 -0.75 -23.84
N SER A 496 -6.71 -1.57 -24.84
CA SER A 496 -6.66 -3.03 -24.78
C SER A 496 -5.43 -3.51 -25.56
N ARG A 497 -4.65 -4.44 -25.00
CA ARG A 497 -3.51 -5.06 -25.69
C ARG A 497 -3.84 -6.36 -26.42
N TYR A 498 -4.85 -7.07 -25.93
CA TYR A 498 -5.12 -8.44 -26.35
C TYR A 498 -6.26 -8.54 -27.37
N ALA A 499 -7.15 -7.55 -27.43
CA ALA A 499 -8.25 -7.49 -28.40
C ALA A 499 -8.60 -6.05 -28.77
N GLU A 500 -9.44 -5.87 -29.79
CA GLU A 500 -10.03 -4.56 -30.05
C GLU A 500 -10.84 -4.08 -28.84
N PRO A 501 -10.72 -2.79 -28.45
CA PRO A 501 -11.50 -2.27 -27.34
C PRO A 501 -13.01 -2.33 -27.63
N VAL A 502 -13.78 -2.87 -26.68
CA VAL A 502 -15.25 -2.83 -26.76
C VAL A 502 -15.77 -1.39 -26.95
N PRO A 503 -16.89 -1.19 -27.65
CA PRO A 503 -17.50 0.13 -27.79
C PRO A 503 -17.71 0.79 -26.43
N SER A 504 -17.49 2.10 -26.36
CA SER A 504 -17.81 2.85 -25.14
C SER A 504 -19.26 2.63 -24.76
N PHE A 505 -19.56 2.52 -23.47
CA PHE A 505 -20.90 2.20 -22.99
C PHE A 505 -21.31 3.02 -21.78
N ALA A 506 -22.62 3.13 -21.55
CA ALA A 506 -23.18 3.76 -20.38
C ALA A 506 -23.52 2.75 -19.29
N VAL A 507 -23.35 3.20 -18.05
CA VAL A 507 -23.64 2.45 -16.83
C VAL A 507 -24.52 3.30 -15.93
N ARG A 508 -25.45 2.64 -15.24
CA ARG A 508 -26.28 3.25 -14.22
C ARG A 508 -26.08 2.53 -12.89
N ILE A 509 -25.92 3.31 -11.83
CA ILE A 509 -25.95 2.80 -10.45
C ILE A 509 -27.31 3.20 -9.87
N TYR A 510 -28.18 2.22 -9.67
CA TYR A 510 -29.50 2.40 -9.08
C TYR A 510 -29.43 2.01 -7.60
N ASP A 511 -29.62 2.98 -6.71
CA ASP A 511 -29.76 2.72 -5.27
C ASP A 511 -31.25 2.77 -4.91
N ASN A 512 -31.80 1.68 -4.37
CA ASN A 512 -33.15 1.63 -3.85
C ASN A 512 -33.10 1.63 -2.31
N PRO A 513 -33.38 2.76 -1.66
CA PRO A 513 -33.32 2.86 -0.21
C PRO A 513 -34.38 2.00 0.49
N GLU A 514 -35.55 1.82 -0.11
CA GLU A 514 -36.68 1.06 0.47
C GLU A 514 -36.36 -0.42 0.55
N LYS A 515 -35.82 -0.98 -0.54
CA LYS A 515 -35.36 -2.38 -0.59
C LYS A 515 -33.95 -2.56 -0.03
N THR A 516 -33.27 -1.48 0.34
CA THR A 516 -31.86 -1.48 0.76
C THR A 516 -30.95 -2.20 -0.22
N GLU A 517 -31.24 -2.12 -1.51
CA GLU A 517 -30.50 -2.81 -2.56
C GLU A 517 -29.84 -1.80 -3.51
N THR A 518 -28.74 -2.19 -4.14
CA THR A 518 -28.08 -1.38 -5.18
C THR A 518 -27.82 -2.26 -6.38
N ARG A 519 -28.09 -1.74 -7.58
CA ARG A 519 -27.78 -2.39 -8.86
C ARG A 519 -26.79 -1.55 -9.65
N VAL A 520 -25.90 -2.21 -10.38
CA VAL A 520 -24.98 -1.58 -11.33
C VAL A 520 -25.24 -2.26 -12.67
N GLU A 521 -25.71 -1.49 -13.65
CA GLU A 521 -26.29 -2.05 -14.88
C GLU A 521 -25.77 -1.32 -16.12
N TYR A 522 -25.48 -2.09 -17.15
CA TYR A 522 -25.24 -1.63 -18.50
C TYR A 522 -26.53 -1.03 -19.06
N VAL A 523 -26.41 0.14 -19.69
CA VAL A 523 -27.56 0.87 -20.27
C VAL A 523 -27.58 0.72 -21.79
N GLY A 524 -26.41 0.73 -22.43
CA GLY A 524 -26.29 0.78 -23.88
C GLY A 524 -24.95 1.37 -24.33
N GLU A 525 -24.68 1.30 -25.63
CA GLU A 525 -23.49 1.95 -26.21
C GLU A 525 -23.56 3.47 -26.07
N ALA A 526 -22.42 4.08 -25.78
CA ALA A 526 -22.31 5.49 -25.42
C ALA A 526 -22.55 6.42 -26.61
N GLU A 527 -22.07 6.08 -27.81
CA GLU A 527 -22.23 6.96 -28.98
C GLU A 527 -23.70 7.14 -29.39
N PRO A 528 -24.52 6.08 -29.50
CA PRO A 528 -25.96 6.22 -29.66
C PRO A 528 -26.61 7.08 -28.57
N LEU A 529 -26.21 6.92 -27.31
CA LEU A 529 -26.78 7.67 -26.18
C LEU A 529 -26.35 9.15 -26.15
N LYS A 530 -25.07 9.45 -26.43
CA LYS A 530 -24.55 10.81 -26.57
C LYS A 530 -25.21 11.51 -27.76
N LYS A 531 -25.40 10.78 -28.86
CA LYS A 531 -26.10 11.27 -30.04
C LYS A 531 -27.57 11.54 -29.70
N ALA A 532 -28.27 10.60 -29.07
CA ALA A 532 -29.66 10.78 -28.61
C ALA A 532 -29.79 11.99 -27.69
N ALA A 533 -28.98 12.09 -26.64
CA ALA A 533 -29.01 13.21 -25.69
C ALA A 533 -28.71 14.57 -26.35
N ARG A 534 -27.78 14.63 -27.32
CA ARG A 534 -27.50 15.86 -28.08
C ARG A 534 -28.67 16.23 -29.01
N LEU A 535 -29.36 15.24 -29.54
CA LEU A 535 -30.47 15.40 -30.48
C LEU A 535 -31.83 15.48 -29.78
N GLU A 536 -31.90 15.27 -28.46
CA GLU A 536 -33.14 15.19 -27.67
C GLU A 536 -34.08 16.37 -27.94
N ALA A 537 -33.59 17.60 -27.78
CA ALA A 537 -34.39 18.79 -28.06
C ALA A 537 -34.85 18.88 -29.54
N ALA A 538 -34.04 18.37 -30.48
CA ALA A 538 -34.43 18.30 -31.89
C ALA A 538 -35.50 17.21 -32.11
N PHE A 539 -35.41 16.07 -31.43
CA PHE A 539 -36.42 15.02 -31.52
C PHE A 539 -37.74 15.45 -30.88
N GLN A 540 -37.72 16.06 -29.69
CA GLN A 540 -38.92 16.61 -29.05
C GLN A 540 -39.60 17.66 -29.93
N LEU A 541 -38.80 18.52 -30.58
CA LEU A 541 -39.32 19.47 -31.55
C LEU A 541 -39.97 18.76 -32.75
N LEU A 542 -39.32 17.76 -33.33
CA LEU A 542 -39.89 17.00 -34.44
C LEU A 542 -41.14 16.21 -34.02
N GLU A 543 -41.20 15.68 -32.80
CA GLU A 543 -42.40 15.00 -32.28
C GLU A 543 -43.56 15.96 -32.12
N HIS A 544 -43.28 17.18 -31.67
CA HIS A 544 -44.29 18.23 -31.61
C HIS A 544 -44.77 18.66 -32.99
N LEU A 545 -43.85 18.86 -33.96
CA LEU A 545 -44.20 19.31 -35.31
C LEU A 545 -44.91 18.23 -36.14
N TYR A 546 -44.56 16.96 -35.96
CA TYR A 546 -45.16 15.83 -36.68
C TYR A 546 -46.14 15.04 -35.80
N ALA A 547 -46.82 15.70 -34.86
CA ALA A 547 -47.81 15.07 -33.99
C ALA A 547 -49.07 14.63 -34.76
N ASP A 548 -49.45 15.38 -35.79
CA ASP A 548 -50.64 15.11 -36.60
C ASP A 548 -50.30 14.23 -37.82
N GLU A 549 -51.12 13.21 -38.08
CA GLU A 549 -51.01 12.41 -39.31
C GLU A 549 -51.08 13.33 -40.55
N ASP A 550 -50.23 13.05 -41.54
CA ASP A 550 -50.02 13.85 -42.77
C ASP A 550 -49.25 15.17 -42.64
N SER A 551 -48.64 15.45 -41.49
CA SER A 551 -47.74 16.60 -41.34
C SER A 551 -46.55 16.55 -42.30
N GLY A 552 -46.20 17.70 -42.89
CA GLY A 552 -45.04 17.82 -43.75
C GLY A 552 -44.54 19.25 -43.94
N TYR A 553 -43.23 19.42 -43.86
CA TYR A 553 -42.57 20.73 -43.78
C TYR A 553 -41.40 20.83 -44.75
N TYR A 554 -41.19 22.02 -45.30
CA TYR A 554 -39.94 22.35 -45.97
C TYR A 554 -38.82 22.51 -44.94
N ARG A 555 -37.59 22.15 -45.33
CA ARG A 555 -36.41 22.31 -44.46
C ARG A 555 -36.29 23.74 -43.90
N LYS A 556 -36.65 24.75 -44.68
CA LYS A 556 -36.58 26.16 -44.26
C LYS A 556 -37.52 26.46 -43.07
N GLU A 557 -38.70 25.86 -43.05
CA GLU A 557 -39.68 26.02 -41.97
C GLU A 557 -39.19 25.32 -40.71
N LEU A 558 -38.66 24.10 -40.85
CA LEU A 558 -38.05 23.34 -39.75
C LEU A 558 -36.86 24.08 -39.13
N VAL A 559 -36.04 24.76 -39.93
CA VAL A 559 -34.94 25.60 -39.43
C VAL A 559 -35.46 26.80 -38.64
N GLY A 560 -36.58 27.39 -39.05
CA GLY A 560 -37.25 28.46 -38.31
C GLY A 560 -37.69 27.99 -36.92
N HIS A 561 -38.45 26.88 -36.86
CA HIS A 561 -38.89 26.28 -35.60
C HIS A 561 -37.72 25.84 -34.71
N ALA A 562 -36.64 25.31 -35.29
CA ALA A 562 -35.44 24.95 -34.55
C ALA A 562 -34.77 26.17 -33.91
N GLY A 563 -34.70 27.30 -34.62
CA GLY A 563 -34.19 28.56 -34.09
C GLY A 563 -34.98 29.06 -32.87
N GLU A 564 -36.31 28.97 -32.93
CA GLU A 564 -37.20 29.36 -31.82
C GLU A 564 -37.06 28.41 -30.61
N ALA A 565 -36.85 27.12 -30.84
CA ALA A 565 -36.66 26.11 -29.80
C ALA A 565 -35.23 26.01 -29.25
N GLY A 566 -34.30 26.88 -29.70
CA GLY A 566 -32.89 26.83 -29.28
C GLY A 566 -32.09 25.63 -29.81
N VAL A 567 -32.58 24.99 -30.87
CA VAL A 567 -31.96 23.83 -31.53
C VAL A 567 -31.08 24.30 -32.69
N SER A 568 -29.81 23.87 -32.73
CA SER A 568 -28.93 24.20 -33.86
C SER A 568 -29.36 23.52 -35.17
N GLU A 569 -29.17 24.20 -36.30
CA GLU A 569 -29.48 23.66 -37.63
C GLU A 569 -28.76 22.33 -37.90
N LYS A 570 -27.54 22.16 -37.39
CA LYS A 570 -26.77 20.91 -37.47
C LYS A 570 -27.47 19.76 -36.73
N ASN A 571 -27.97 20.00 -35.51
CA ASN A 571 -28.68 18.97 -34.75
C ASN A 571 -30.03 18.64 -35.39
N LEU A 572 -30.74 19.64 -35.93
CA LEU A 572 -31.98 19.44 -36.68
C LEU A 572 -31.75 18.53 -37.91
N ASP A 573 -30.75 18.85 -38.74
CA ASP A 573 -30.44 18.07 -39.94
C ASP A 573 -30.09 16.62 -39.59
N GLU A 574 -29.36 16.41 -38.49
CA GLU A 574 -28.96 15.08 -38.05
C GLU A 574 -30.12 14.28 -37.44
N ALA A 575 -31.05 14.95 -36.76
CA ALA A 575 -32.30 14.36 -36.28
C ALA A 575 -33.21 13.97 -37.45
N LEU A 576 -33.38 14.85 -38.45
CA LEU A 576 -34.13 14.56 -39.68
C LEU A 576 -33.55 13.37 -40.44
N LYS A 577 -32.22 13.32 -40.60
CA LYS A 577 -31.54 12.18 -41.22
C LYS A 577 -31.81 10.89 -40.44
N THR A 578 -31.81 10.95 -39.11
CA THR A 578 -32.08 9.78 -38.25
C THR A 578 -33.53 9.31 -38.45
N TRP A 579 -34.52 10.20 -38.42
CA TRP A 579 -35.92 9.84 -38.64
C TRP A 579 -36.23 9.34 -40.05
N VAL A 580 -35.49 9.79 -41.07
CA VAL A 580 -35.57 9.24 -42.42
C VAL A 580 -34.99 7.82 -42.47
N LEU A 581 -33.86 7.58 -41.79
CA LEU A 581 -33.26 6.23 -41.70
C LEU A 581 -34.13 5.26 -40.90
N ASP A 582 -34.83 5.75 -39.86
CA ASP A 582 -35.76 4.99 -39.03
C ASP A 582 -37.16 4.84 -39.68
N ASP A 583 -37.32 5.28 -40.92
CA ASP A 583 -38.57 5.22 -41.69
C ASP A 583 -39.76 6.00 -41.08
N ARG A 584 -39.49 6.96 -40.19
CA ARG A 584 -40.50 7.87 -39.60
C ARG A 584 -40.89 9.01 -40.55
N LEU A 585 -39.94 9.46 -41.38
CA LEU A 585 -40.12 10.54 -42.36
C LEU A 585 -39.70 10.08 -43.77
N GLU A 586 -40.38 10.60 -44.77
CA GLU A 586 -39.96 10.55 -46.17
C GLU A 586 -39.37 11.90 -46.60
N ALA A 587 -38.21 11.88 -47.25
CA ALA A 587 -37.54 13.07 -47.73
C ALA A 587 -37.66 13.19 -49.26
N GLU A 588 -38.26 14.29 -49.73
CA GLU A 588 -38.50 14.57 -51.15
C GLU A 588 -37.88 15.91 -51.57
N LYS A 589 -37.71 16.09 -52.89
CA LYS A 589 -37.38 17.39 -53.48
C LYS A 589 -38.64 17.97 -54.14
N ARG A 590 -39.21 19.03 -53.55
CA ARG A 590 -40.40 19.72 -54.09
C ARG A 590 -40.06 21.11 -54.62
N LYS A 591 -40.72 21.53 -55.70
CA LYS A 591 -40.61 22.90 -56.23
C LYS A 591 -41.64 23.79 -55.54
N GLU A 592 -41.16 24.91 -55.03
CA GLU A 592 -42.02 25.97 -54.48
C GLU A 592 -42.11 27.08 -55.54
N GLY A 593 -43.19 27.09 -56.33
CA GLY A 593 -43.36 28.03 -57.45
C GLY A 593 -42.38 27.79 -58.62
N GLN A 594 -41.90 28.87 -59.26
CA GLN A 594 -40.94 28.82 -60.37
C GLN A 594 -39.46 28.65 -59.92
N GLY A 595 -39.21 28.40 -58.64
CA GLY A 595 -37.86 28.30 -58.05
C GLY A 595 -37.21 26.92 -58.10
N ALA A 596 -35.99 26.84 -57.57
CA ALA A 596 -35.23 25.60 -57.42
C ALA A 596 -35.90 24.61 -56.44
N SER A 597 -35.74 23.31 -56.66
CA SER A 597 -36.31 22.27 -55.80
C SER A 597 -35.70 22.30 -54.39
N LYS A 598 -36.56 22.39 -53.37
CA LYS A 598 -36.20 22.43 -51.95
C LYS A 598 -36.46 21.08 -51.28
N SER A 599 -35.71 20.78 -50.22
CA SER A 599 -35.95 19.57 -49.42
C SER A 599 -37.24 19.72 -48.62
N TYR A 600 -38.13 18.73 -48.74
CA TYR A 600 -39.41 18.63 -48.05
C TYR A 600 -39.46 17.29 -47.31
N TYR A 601 -39.93 17.29 -46.07
CA TYR A 601 -40.02 16.11 -45.23
C TYR A 601 -41.49 15.87 -44.84
N ARG A 602 -41.97 14.64 -45.01
CA ARG A 602 -43.36 14.25 -44.69
C ARG A 602 -43.37 13.04 -43.76
N GLN A 603 -44.31 12.99 -42.82
CA GLN A 603 -44.50 11.82 -41.97
C GLN A 603 -44.93 10.59 -42.78
N LYS A 604 -44.38 9.42 -42.45
CA LYS A 604 -44.89 8.13 -42.95
C LYS A 604 -45.99 7.61 -42.02
N THR A 605 -47.12 7.21 -42.60
CA THR A 605 -48.37 6.82 -41.92
C THR A 605 -48.35 5.48 -41.15
N HIS A 606 -47.18 4.86 -40.94
CA HIS A 606 -47.07 3.58 -40.22
C HIS A 606 -45.94 3.59 -39.20
N LEU A 607 -46.19 4.16 -38.02
CA LEU A 607 -45.37 3.88 -36.83
C LEU A 607 -45.81 2.54 -36.23
N ASN A 608 -44.98 1.52 -36.40
CA ASN A 608 -45.10 0.26 -35.66
C ASN A 608 -44.66 0.52 -34.19
N PRO A 609 -45.53 0.34 -33.16
CA PRO A 609 -45.24 0.76 -31.78
C PRO A 609 -44.14 -0.03 -31.04
N SER A 610 -43.35 -0.84 -31.74
CA SER A 610 -42.50 -1.89 -31.14
C SER A 610 -40.99 -1.63 -31.16
N LYS A 611 -40.54 -0.39 -31.41
CA LYS A 611 -39.16 0.02 -31.14
C LYS A 611 -39.16 1.04 -30.00
N GLU A 612 -38.90 0.56 -28.79
CA GLU A 612 -38.71 1.40 -27.60
C GLU A 612 -37.64 2.47 -27.88
N LEU A 613 -38.06 3.73 -27.81
CA LEU A 613 -37.16 4.88 -27.67
C LEU A 613 -36.49 4.78 -26.30
N PHE A 614 -35.16 4.96 -26.27
CA PHE A 614 -34.40 5.14 -25.04
C PHE A 614 -34.86 6.43 -24.34
N HIS A 615 -35.94 6.37 -23.56
CA HIS A 615 -36.32 7.44 -22.65
C HIS A 615 -35.28 7.53 -21.52
N VAL A 616 -34.49 8.59 -21.54
CA VAL A 616 -33.76 9.06 -20.35
C VAL A 616 -34.79 9.79 -19.48
N SER A 617 -35.60 9.05 -18.71
CA SER A 617 -36.55 9.65 -17.77
C SER A 617 -35.83 10.17 -16.52
N ASP A 618 -36.20 11.40 -16.15
CA ASP A 618 -35.63 12.37 -15.22
C ASP A 618 -35.28 11.94 -13.77
N PRO A 619 -34.43 12.74 -13.06
CA PRO A 619 -33.99 12.50 -11.69
C PRO A 619 -35.02 13.02 -10.67
N ILE A 620 -35.67 12.12 -9.92
CA ILE A 620 -36.51 12.55 -8.78
C ILE A 620 -35.60 12.86 -7.58
N TYR A 621 -35.24 14.14 -7.45
CA TYR A 621 -34.93 14.74 -6.16
C TYR A 621 -36.24 14.83 -5.34
N GLY A 622 -36.19 14.33 -4.11
CA GLY A 622 -37.34 14.26 -3.21
C GLY A 622 -38.04 15.61 -2.99
N ARG A 623 -39.37 15.58 -3.12
CA ARG A 623 -40.26 16.53 -2.44
C ARG A 623 -41.21 15.73 -1.57
N ASN A 624 -41.19 16.08 -0.28
CA ASN A 624 -42.17 15.66 0.71
C ASN A 624 -43.57 16.08 0.25
N GLY A 625 -44.46 15.10 0.14
CA GLY A 625 -45.89 15.28 0.01
C GLY A 625 -46.55 14.12 0.73
N ASN A 626 -47.02 14.38 1.96
CA ASN A 626 -48.00 13.54 2.62
C ASN A 626 -49.21 13.43 1.70
N ASP A 627 -49.56 12.22 1.27
CA ASP A 627 -50.96 11.85 1.11
C ASP A 627 -51.13 10.34 1.25
N SER A 628 -52.06 9.99 2.13
CA SER A 628 -52.47 8.66 2.53
C SER A 628 -53.18 7.93 1.41
N ALA A 629 -52.67 6.77 1.00
CA ALA A 629 -53.43 5.79 0.24
C ALA A 629 -53.03 4.36 0.66
N THR A 630 -54.03 3.63 1.14
CA THR A 630 -54.02 2.25 1.63
C THR A 630 -53.58 1.26 0.53
N PRO A 631 -52.78 0.21 0.84
CA PRO A 631 -52.35 -0.76 -0.17
C PRO A 631 -53.45 -1.77 -0.52
N PRO A 632 -53.61 -2.18 -1.79
CA PRO A 632 -54.48 -3.30 -2.15
C PRO A 632 -53.80 -4.65 -1.86
N ALA A 633 -54.66 -5.64 -1.61
CA ALA A 633 -54.34 -6.97 -1.08
C ALA A 633 -53.45 -7.84 -1.98
N GLN A 634 -52.69 -8.73 -1.32
CA GLN A 634 -51.92 -9.82 -1.91
C GLN A 634 -52.82 -10.84 -2.62
N PRO A 635 -52.38 -11.44 -3.75
CA PRO A 635 -52.91 -12.71 -4.21
C PRO A 635 -52.12 -13.88 -3.61
N GLU A 636 -52.85 -14.78 -2.96
CA GLU A 636 -52.40 -16.06 -2.43
C GLU A 636 -51.89 -16.99 -3.55
N LEU A 637 -50.77 -17.69 -3.31
CA LEU A 637 -50.29 -18.79 -4.15
C LEU A 637 -50.73 -20.14 -3.54
N PRO A 638 -51.17 -21.12 -4.36
CA PRO A 638 -51.74 -22.37 -3.88
C PRO A 638 -50.68 -23.35 -3.38
N ALA A 639 -51.01 -24.02 -2.28
CA ALA A 639 -50.29 -25.15 -1.73
C ALA A 639 -50.19 -26.30 -2.75
N THR A 640 -48.99 -26.82 -2.97
CA THR A 640 -48.79 -28.12 -3.62
C THR A 640 -48.03 -29.06 -2.71
N GLN A 641 -48.48 -30.31 -2.79
CA GLN A 641 -48.31 -31.40 -1.85
C GLN A 641 -46.90 -32.01 -1.91
N GLY A 642 -46.48 -32.55 -0.78
CA GLY A 642 -45.19 -33.21 -0.62
C GLY A 642 -45.08 -34.57 -1.32
N ASN A 643 -43.83 -34.92 -1.57
CA ASN A 643 -43.22 -36.25 -1.60
C ASN A 643 -41.72 -35.95 -1.39
N GLY A 644 -41.04 -36.28 -0.29
CA GLY A 644 -41.07 -37.52 0.47
C GLY A 644 -39.92 -38.42 0.00
N HIS A 645 -38.66 -38.07 0.31
CA HIS A 645 -37.54 -39.03 0.33
C HIS A 645 -36.45 -38.64 1.34
N ASP A 646 -35.99 -39.67 2.04
CA ASP A 646 -35.27 -39.74 3.33
C ASP A 646 -33.74 -39.61 3.17
N PRO A 647 -33.04 -38.82 4.02
CA PRO A 647 -31.59 -38.68 4.02
C PRO A 647 -30.89 -39.74 4.89
N ALA A 648 -30.35 -40.79 4.28
CA ALA A 648 -29.41 -41.70 4.91
C ALA A 648 -28.02 -41.62 4.27
N ALA A 649 -27.17 -40.74 4.81
CA ALA A 649 -25.71 -40.81 4.67
C ALA A 649 -25.00 -40.10 5.84
N HIS A 650 -24.67 -40.86 6.88
CA HIS A 650 -23.60 -40.59 7.86
C HIS A 650 -22.33 -41.36 7.40
N PRO A 651 -21.11 -41.20 7.97
CA PRO A 651 -20.60 -40.19 8.92
C PRO A 651 -19.18 -39.65 8.57
N ASN A 652 -18.81 -38.45 9.08
CA ASN A 652 -17.52 -38.16 9.77
C ASN A 652 -17.31 -36.66 10.06
N VAL A 653 -18.15 -36.12 10.95
CA VAL A 653 -17.85 -34.88 11.68
C VAL A 653 -17.86 -35.25 13.16
N GLN A 654 -16.69 -35.32 13.80
CA GLN A 654 -16.47 -34.99 15.21
C GLN A 654 -14.95 -34.96 15.50
N ALA A 655 -14.42 -33.77 15.80
CA ALA A 655 -13.52 -33.51 16.94
C ALA A 655 -12.99 -32.07 16.91
N ALA A 656 -13.80 -31.11 17.35
CA ALA A 656 -13.33 -29.79 17.78
C ALA A 656 -14.16 -29.32 18.97
N LEU A 657 -13.83 -29.83 20.17
CA LEU A 657 -14.30 -29.32 21.45
C LEU A 657 -13.13 -29.34 22.44
N ARG A 658 -12.94 -28.21 23.14
CA ARG A 658 -11.98 -27.83 24.19
C ARG A 658 -10.94 -26.81 23.69
N VAL A 659 -10.73 -25.64 24.27
CA VAL A 659 -11.12 -24.99 25.53
C VAL A 659 -10.88 -23.49 25.30
N PHE A 660 -11.88 -22.64 25.53
CA PHE A 660 -11.65 -21.29 26.06
C PHE A 660 -12.92 -20.89 26.82
N GLY A 661 -12.83 -20.96 28.15
CA GLY A 661 -13.86 -20.44 29.05
C GLY A 661 -13.74 -18.93 29.19
N GLY A 662 -14.88 -18.25 29.32
CA GLY A 662 -14.88 -16.84 29.71
C GLY A 662 -16.13 -16.02 29.38
N ARG A 663 -17.27 -16.40 29.98
CA ARG A 663 -18.46 -15.57 30.30
C ARG A 663 -19.04 -14.63 29.22
N VAL A 664 -20.11 -15.13 28.59
CA VAL A 664 -21.22 -14.33 28.05
C VAL A 664 -22.08 -13.81 29.21
N ARG A 665 -22.46 -12.53 29.18
CA ARG A 665 -23.68 -12.03 29.84
C ARG A 665 -24.65 -11.60 28.75
N GLU A 666 -25.69 -12.41 28.57
CA GLU A 666 -26.92 -12.04 27.87
C GLU A 666 -27.64 -10.95 28.67
N VAL A 667 -28.20 -9.96 27.96
CA VAL A 667 -29.60 -9.53 28.16
C VAL A 667 -30.13 -9.06 26.80
N LEU A 668 -31.05 -9.84 26.24
CA LEU A 668 -32.04 -9.47 25.19
C LEU A 668 -33.26 -8.79 25.87
N PRO A 669 -34.20 -8.16 25.13
CA PRO A 669 -34.40 -8.14 23.67
C PRO A 669 -34.02 -6.83 22.98
#